data_AF-A0A724V3R6-F1
#
_entry.id   AF-A0A724V3R6-F1
#
_cell.length_a   1.000
_cell.length_b   1.000
_cell.length_c   1.000
_cell.angle_alpha   90.00
_cell.angle_beta   90.00
_cell.angle_gamma   90.00
#
_symmetry.space_group_name_H-M   'P 1'
#
loop_
_entity.id
_entity.type
_entity.pdbx_description
1 polymer ?
#
loop_
_entity_poly.entity_id
_entity_poly.type
_entity_poly.pdbx_seq_one_letter_code
_entity_poly.pdbx_strand_id
1 'polypeptide(L)'
;MSDGRSNRKAKVVPFVDRLERDRNENLKSLIDKAKLMKLEGFESVVWEDPEWQVNAGRLVKLTGKNTKSVSFGFSLSPRLGSEPLVGCWERVAKALFVLRFHRKHQSAPNQRSFITAIGYVSYAAEQLGQELVGLTPEALDNASGLISKHYSETTAYNLHKHVAEFAAHCDSNGLCRVLLQYKYARMRRPASTGGINHKRLDDPEVLETKSDKLVDPAVFRVIGELYLNVPQDHKYRFYILMLTLLACTGRRFSEVSLLPNQQLSLDEEGNAYIEYFPRKASRGDVFTPKRRLYLPSEVSSIVGDVLIEIAEITAKERATAEEMQKTGGPDLRFLDSISEDKKLYAADLTELGISHTVLGTIGWLRKQNLAWPDHSALTKQGIKPANPIFYTYKSGLVKYCFRDFSEAYLSVLHTDQFGKEYYLKDLLFIRPMGLSSGSYAHWLATICTHAMLATFLRYFPQLAAEYASSSIEVDFTSHHFRHTLNTLLDEGGLSDLLQTEWFGRTNPRDTKAYQHASREKRALMLREEIKKGLVGGQLAEQIKVVPVEVQDAILKARIQAVHDVGTGICIHNFSQTPCERHLQCSADCKDYVWAKDDKGRLDEQKRQYALTALARKNAEKQLDSTKPKKSADWLAHNDKKLKTLAAQLADNGVEHFDPEQYLNEVEHG
;
A
#
# COMPACT_ATOMS: atom_id res chain seq x y z
N MET A 1 26.29 -73.55 31.87
CA MET A 1 26.75 -72.14 31.93
C MET A 1 26.17 -71.41 30.74
N SER A 2 25.59 -70.22 30.95
CA SER A 2 24.57 -69.55 30.13
C SER A 2 24.75 -69.65 28.61
N ASP A 3 23.88 -70.42 27.96
CA ASP A 3 23.79 -70.53 26.50
C ASP A 3 23.34 -69.17 25.92
N GLY A 4 24.11 -68.61 24.99
CA GLY A 4 24.02 -67.24 24.46
C GLY A 4 22.78 -66.95 23.59
N ARG A 5 21.64 -67.58 23.89
CA ARG A 5 20.37 -67.45 23.17
C ARG A 5 19.56 -66.20 23.54
N SER A 6 19.95 -65.44 24.58
CA SER A 6 19.23 -64.25 25.05
C SER A 6 19.62 -62.93 24.35
N ASN A 7 20.61 -62.92 23.44
CA ASN A 7 21.10 -61.69 22.78
C ASN A 7 20.64 -61.48 21.32
N ARG A 8 19.65 -62.22 20.82
CA ARG A 8 19.07 -61.94 19.49
C ARG A 8 18.02 -60.83 19.59
N LYS A 9 18.45 -59.57 19.50
CA LYS A 9 17.55 -58.47 19.09
C LYS A 9 17.01 -58.82 17.71
N ALA A 10 15.70 -59.06 17.60
CA ALA A 10 15.05 -59.20 16.31
C ALA A 10 15.38 -57.95 15.47
N LYS A 11 15.94 -58.14 14.27
CA LYS A 11 16.01 -57.07 13.26
C LYS A 11 14.58 -56.77 12.85
N VAL A 12 13.90 -55.90 13.60
CA VAL A 12 12.65 -55.29 13.18
C VAL A 12 13.03 -54.37 12.03
N VAL A 13 12.83 -54.83 10.79
CA VAL A 13 12.87 -53.97 9.63
C VAL A 13 11.55 -53.20 9.64
N PRO A 14 11.52 -51.88 9.92
CA PRO A 14 10.28 -51.13 9.83
C PRO A 14 9.77 -51.22 8.39
N PHE A 15 8.59 -51.79 8.20
CA PHE A 15 7.91 -51.77 6.91
C PHE A 15 7.49 -50.32 6.64
N VAL A 16 8.35 -49.56 5.95
CA VAL A 16 7.99 -48.24 5.44
C VAL A 16 6.92 -48.44 4.36
N ASP A 17 5.72 -47.93 4.62
CA ASP A 17 4.58 -48.00 3.72
C ASP A 17 4.92 -47.35 2.36
N ARG A 18 4.36 -47.88 1.26
CA ARG A 18 4.59 -47.37 -0.11
C ARG A 18 4.27 -45.88 -0.20
N LEU A 19 3.22 -45.44 0.50
CA LEU A 19 2.80 -44.05 0.51
C LEU A 19 3.83 -43.15 1.19
N GLU A 20 4.47 -43.62 2.27
CA GLU A 20 5.51 -42.87 2.96
C GLU A 20 6.79 -42.71 2.12
N ARG A 21 7.16 -43.74 1.33
CA ARG A 21 8.25 -43.63 0.36
C ARG A 21 7.97 -42.57 -0.70
N ASP A 22 6.75 -42.58 -1.26
CA ASP A 22 6.29 -41.58 -2.23
C ASP A 22 6.33 -40.16 -1.64
N ARG A 23 5.84 -39.95 -0.40
CA ARG A 23 5.93 -38.62 0.25
C ARG A 23 7.37 -38.16 0.49
N ASN A 24 8.25 -39.06 0.89
CA ASN A 24 9.67 -38.74 1.07
C ASN A 24 10.38 -38.44 -0.26
N GLU A 25 10.02 -39.15 -1.35
CA GLU A 25 10.48 -38.84 -2.71
C GLU A 25 9.98 -37.47 -3.19
N ASN A 26 8.72 -37.12 -2.90
CA ASN A 26 8.16 -35.81 -3.21
C ASN A 26 8.89 -34.68 -2.47
N LEU A 27 9.20 -34.88 -1.18
CA LEU A 27 10.02 -33.94 -0.42
C LEU A 27 11.43 -33.79 -1.03
N LYS A 28 12.05 -34.90 -1.43
CA LYS A 28 13.36 -34.86 -2.11
C LYS A 28 13.29 -34.07 -3.43
N SER A 29 12.29 -34.35 -4.27
CA SER A 29 12.05 -33.62 -5.51
C SER A 29 11.82 -32.12 -5.29
N LEU A 30 11.12 -31.75 -4.22
CA LEU A 30 10.92 -30.36 -3.83
C LEU A 30 12.23 -29.66 -3.47
N ILE A 31 13.10 -30.34 -2.69
CA ILE A 31 14.42 -29.83 -2.31
C ILE A 31 15.30 -29.69 -3.55
N ASP A 32 15.32 -30.68 -4.43
CA ASP A 32 16.12 -30.65 -5.66
C ASP A 32 15.68 -29.47 -6.55
N LYS A 33 14.37 -29.24 -6.71
CA LYS A 33 13.84 -28.06 -7.40
C LYS A 33 14.24 -26.75 -6.75
N ALA A 34 14.26 -26.68 -5.42
CA ALA A 34 14.69 -25.48 -4.70
C ALA A 34 16.19 -25.22 -4.91
N LYS A 35 17.04 -26.25 -4.86
CA LYS A 35 18.50 -26.14 -5.09
C LYS A 35 18.86 -25.71 -6.51
N LEU A 36 17.99 -25.96 -7.50
CA LEU A 36 18.17 -25.47 -8.87
C LEU A 36 17.96 -23.96 -9.03
N MET A 37 17.30 -23.30 -8.07
CA MET A 37 17.02 -21.87 -8.13
C MET A 37 18.29 -21.07 -7.83
N LYS A 38 18.80 -20.33 -8.81
CA LYS A 38 19.89 -19.37 -8.62
C LYS A 38 19.32 -18.03 -8.18
N LEU A 39 19.37 -17.77 -6.87
CA LEU A 39 18.90 -16.52 -6.27
C LEU A 39 20.08 -15.58 -6.02
N GLU A 40 19.93 -14.31 -6.41
CA GLU A 40 20.92 -13.26 -6.13
C GLU A 40 21.09 -13.07 -4.61
N GLY A 41 22.34 -13.06 -4.14
CA GLY A 41 22.70 -12.88 -2.73
C GLY A 41 22.81 -14.17 -1.92
N PHE A 42 22.52 -15.33 -2.52
CA PHE A 42 22.61 -16.65 -1.91
C PHE A 42 23.91 -17.38 -2.25
N GLU A 43 24.89 -16.70 -2.85
CA GLU A 43 26.14 -17.31 -3.33
C GLU A 43 26.99 -17.88 -2.18
N SER A 44 26.89 -17.30 -0.99
CA SER A 44 27.57 -17.74 0.22
C SER A 44 26.75 -18.71 1.08
N VAL A 45 25.53 -19.07 0.67
CA VAL A 45 24.63 -19.88 1.49
C VAL A 45 24.97 -21.36 1.33
N VAL A 46 25.34 -22.01 2.44
CA VAL A 46 25.49 -23.46 2.52
C VAL A 46 24.17 -24.07 2.96
N TRP A 47 23.63 -25.00 2.17
CA TRP A 47 22.28 -25.54 2.39
C TRP A 47 22.09 -26.21 3.75
N GLU A 48 23.13 -26.87 4.26
CA GLU A 48 23.10 -27.60 5.52
C GLU A 48 23.28 -26.69 6.75
N ASP A 49 23.66 -25.42 6.57
CA ASP A 49 23.85 -24.51 7.71
C ASP A 49 22.52 -24.15 8.36
N PRO A 50 22.44 -24.14 9.71
CA PRO A 50 21.19 -23.84 10.44
C PRO A 50 20.75 -22.37 10.29
N GLU A 51 21.68 -21.49 9.94
CA GLU A 51 21.43 -20.08 9.66
C GLU A 51 22.00 -19.71 8.28
N TRP A 52 21.18 -19.06 7.46
CA TRP A 52 21.62 -18.58 6.15
C TRP A 52 21.89 -17.09 6.20
N GLN A 53 23.09 -16.68 5.77
CA GLN A 53 23.43 -15.29 5.54
C GLN A 53 23.32 -14.94 4.06
N VAL A 54 22.42 -13.99 3.76
CA VAL A 54 22.19 -13.46 2.42
C VAL A 54 22.86 -12.09 2.33
N ASN A 55 23.78 -11.92 1.38
CA ASN A 55 24.68 -10.76 1.32
C ASN A 55 24.31 -9.73 0.24
N ALA A 56 23.40 -10.08 -0.66
CA ALA A 56 22.96 -9.19 -1.73
C ALA A 56 21.49 -9.45 -2.12
N GLY A 57 21.04 -8.81 -3.19
CA GLY A 57 19.68 -8.99 -3.71
C GLY A 57 18.58 -8.37 -2.83
N ARG A 58 17.35 -8.73 -3.15
CA ARG A 58 16.15 -8.04 -2.63
C ARG A 58 15.92 -8.19 -1.12
N LEU A 59 16.35 -9.31 -0.52
CA LEU A 59 16.16 -9.52 0.92
C LEU A 59 17.00 -8.53 1.74
N VAL A 60 18.18 -8.15 1.25
CA VAL A 60 19.05 -7.15 1.87
C VAL A 60 18.51 -5.74 1.64
N LYS A 61 18.15 -5.38 0.39
CA LYS A 61 17.59 -4.06 0.04
C LYS A 61 16.36 -3.67 0.88
N LEU A 62 15.53 -4.63 1.30
CA LEU A 62 14.30 -4.39 2.05
C LEU A 62 14.48 -4.28 3.59
N THR A 63 15.68 -4.53 4.12
CA THR A 63 15.92 -4.53 5.59
C THR A 63 16.54 -3.22 6.12
N GLY A 64 17.02 -2.33 5.25
CA GLY A 64 17.49 -0.99 5.61
C GLY A 64 18.63 -0.50 4.70
N LYS A 65 18.82 0.83 4.59
CA LYS A 65 19.86 1.45 3.73
C LYS A 65 21.31 1.08 4.12
N ASN A 66 21.54 0.63 5.36
CA ASN A 66 22.87 0.34 5.91
C ASN A 66 23.09 -1.16 6.20
N THR A 67 22.15 -2.03 5.83
CA THR A 67 22.23 -3.46 6.11
C THR A 67 23.02 -4.13 5.00
N LYS A 68 24.24 -4.61 5.32
CA LYS A 68 25.12 -5.30 4.34
C LYS A 68 24.75 -6.77 4.13
N SER A 69 24.06 -7.38 5.09
CA SER A 69 23.63 -8.78 5.02
C SER A 69 22.40 -9.02 5.89
N VAL A 70 21.63 -10.05 5.56
CA VAL A 70 20.44 -10.46 6.31
C VAL A 70 20.55 -11.93 6.65
N SER A 71 20.37 -12.25 7.93
CA SER A 71 20.36 -13.63 8.39
C SER A 71 18.95 -14.19 8.59
N PHE A 72 18.83 -15.49 8.31
CA PHE A 72 17.63 -16.30 8.47
C PHE A 72 17.98 -17.60 9.19
N GLY A 73 17.62 -17.69 10.47
CA GLY A 73 17.70 -18.94 11.24
C GLY A 73 16.49 -19.84 10.98
N PHE A 74 16.73 -21.12 10.76
CA PHE A 74 15.69 -22.15 10.65
C PHE A 74 15.49 -22.82 12.01
N SER A 75 14.98 -22.05 12.97
CA SER A 75 14.78 -22.47 14.36
C SER A 75 13.33 -22.26 14.81
N LEU A 76 12.98 -22.91 15.92
CA LEU A 76 11.76 -22.62 16.65
C LEU A 76 11.74 -21.15 17.11
N SER A 77 10.53 -20.64 17.32
CA SER A 77 10.33 -19.32 17.90
C SER A 77 11.04 -19.22 19.26
N PRO A 78 11.54 -18.04 19.67
CA PRO A 78 12.09 -17.86 21.02
C PRO A 78 11.14 -18.25 22.15
N ARG A 79 9.82 -18.21 21.89
CA ARG A 79 8.77 -18.60 22.83
C ARG A 79 8.58 -20.12 22.95
N LEU A 80 9.25 -20.89 22.11
CA LEU A 80 9.23 -22.36 22.07
C LEU A 80 10.63 -22.95 22.34
N GLY A 81 11.59 -22.16 22.83
CA GLY A 81 12.92 -22.64 23.22
C GLY A 81 14.05 -22.36 22.22
N SER A 82 13.79 -21.73 21.07
CA SER A 82 14.80 -21.36 20.05
C SER A 82 15.62 -22.52 19.47
N GLU A 83 15.23 -23.77 19.69
CA GLU A 83 15.95 -24.93 19.18
C GLU A 83 15.93 -24.96 17.64
N PRO A 84 16.98 -25.46 16.96
CA PRO A 84 17.00 -25.58 15.51
C PRO A 84 15.92 -26.55 15.02
N LEU A 85 15.31 -26.26 13.88
CA LEU A 85 14.48 -27.25 13.19
C LEU A 85 15.37 -28.43 12.79
N VAL A 86 14.84 -29.64 12.92
CA VAL A 86 15.59 -30.87 12.64
C VAL A 86 14.90 -31.73 11.58
N GLY A 87 15.70 -32.48 10.82
CA GLY A 87 15.22 -33.52 9.92
C GLY A 87 14.37 -32.98 8.76
N CYS A 88 13.18 -33.56 8.58
CA CYS A 88 12.28 -33.21 7.47
C CYS A 88 11.74 -31.78 7.57
N TRP A 89 11.56 -31.25 8.79
CA TRP A 89 11.05 -29.90 9.05
C TRP A 89 12.01 -28.80 8.59
N GLU A 90 13.29 -28.96 8.88
CA GLU A 90 14.34 -28.04 8.41
C GLU A 90 14.41 -28.01 6.89
N ARG A 91 14.45 -29.21 6.29
CA ARG A 91 14.57 -29.36 4.83
C ARG A 91 13.37 -28.78 4.09
N VAL A 92 12.15 -29.02 4.56
CA VAL A 92 10.93 -28.46 3.95
C VAL A 92 10.87 -26.94 4.15
N ALA A 93 11.27 -26.42 5.30
CA ALA A 93 11.30 -24.98 5.56
C ALA A 93 12.27 -24.26 4.61
N LYS A 94 13.48 -24.79 4.45
CA LYS A 94 14.51 -24.29 3.51
C LYS A 94 14.04 -24.34 2.05
N ALA A 95 13.51 -25.48 1.61
CA ALA A 95 13.02 -25.65 0.25
C ALA A 95 11.84 -24.71 -0.08
N LEU A 96 10.84 -24.66 0.80
CA LEU A 96 9.69 -23.77 0.61
C LEU A 96 10.09 -22.30 0.69
N PHE A 97 11.01 -21.91 1.57
CA PHE A 97 11.53 -20.54 1.65
C PHE A 97 12.05 -20.07 0.27
N VAL A 98 12.92 -20.87 -0.37
CA VAL A 98 13.53 -20.56 -1.66
C VAL A 98 12.47 -20.46 -2.76
N LEU A 99 11.60 -21.46 -2.87
CA LEU A 99 10.56 -21.50 -3.91
C LEU A 99 9.54 -20.37 -3.75
N ARG A 100 9.17 -20.07 -2.51
CA ARG A 100 8.26 -18.99 -2.13
C ARG A 100 8.86 -17.63 -2.44
N PHE A 101 10.15 -17.44 -2.14
CA PHE A 101 10.88 -16.24 -2.51
C PHE A 101 11.01 -16.07 -4.03
N HIS A 102 11.34 -17.14 -4.76
CA HIS A 102 11.45 -17.11 -6.22
C HIS A 102 10.12 -16.70 -6.88
N ARG A 103 8.98 -17.20 -6.39
CA ARG A 103 7.67 -16.95 -7.02
C ARG A 103 7.10 -15.55 -6.77
N LYS A 104 7.28 -15.03 -5.55
CA LYS A 104 6.58 -13.80 -5.09
C LYS A 104 7.51 -12.75 -4.50
N HIS A 105 8.81 -13.01 -4.40
CA HIS A 105 9.83 -12.10 -3.87
C HIS A 105 9.42 -11.42 -2.56
N GLN A 106 8.89 -12.20 -1.62
CA GLN A 106 8.39 -11.67 -0.36
C GLN A 106 9.53 -11.09 0.49
N SER A 107 9.18 -10.10 1.33
CA SER A 107 10.15 -9.39 2.17
C SER A 107 10.74 -10.27 3.27
N ALA A 108 11.91 -9.88 3.79
CA ALA A 108 12.58 -10.60 4.87
C ALA A 108 11.68 -10.82 6.11
N PRO A 109 10.93 -9.83 6.63
CA PRO A 109 9.99 -10.07 7.74
C PRO A 109 8.91 -11.09 7.40
N ASN A 110 8.41 -11.10 6.17
CA ASN A 110 7.38 -12.04 5.74
C ASN A 110 7.93 -13.48 5.66
N GLN A 111 9.19 -13.65 5.24
CA GLN A 111 9.85 -14.95 5.27
C GLN A 111 10.10 -15.44 6.70
N ARG A 112 10.54 -14.56 7.60
CA ARG A 112 10.70 -14.91 9.03
C ARG A 112 9.39 -15.35 9.68
N SER A 113 8.29 -14.66 9.38
CA SER A 113 6.96 -15.07 9.87
C SER A 113 6.52 -16.42 9.32
N PHE A 114 6.88 -16.73 8.06
CA PHE A 114 6.61 -18.04 7.48
C PHE A 114 7.43 -19.15 8.14
N ILE A 115 8.73 -18.95 8.35
CA ILE A 115 9.59 -19.88 9.12
C ILE A 115 9.04 -20.07 10.54
N THR A 116 8.65 -18.97 11.20
CA THR A 116 8.06 -19.02 12.54
C THR A 116 6.80 -19.90 12.54
N ALA A 117 5.92 -19.75 11.56
CA ALA A 117 4.72 -20.57 11.45
C ALA A 117 5.04 -22.07 11.27
N ILE A 118 6.03 -22.41 10.43
CA ILE A 118 6.52 -23.79 10.30
C ILE A 118 7.06 -24.30 11.64
N GLY A 119 7.79 -23.46 12.39
CA GLY A 119 8.27 -23.79 13.72
C GLY A 119 7.15 -24.18 14.68
N TYR A 120 6.06 -23.40 14.75
CA TYR A 120 4.89 -23.76 15.56
C TYR A 120 4.23 -25.06 15.11
N VAL A 121 4.15 -25.31 13.80
CA VAL A 121 3.59 -26.56 13.26
C VAL A 121 4.48 -27.75 13.61
N SER A 122 5.80 -27.62 13.46
CA SER A 122 6.74 -28.69 13.80
C SER A 122 6.70 -29.04 15.28
N TYR A 123 6.69 -28.04 16.17
CA TYR A 123 6.57 -28.23 17.61
C TYR A 123 5.25 -28.92 17.96
N ALA A 124 4.12 -28.46 17.41
CA ALA A 124 2.82 -29.06 17.69
C ALA A 124 2.71 -30.51 17.17
N ALA A 125 3.31 -30.81 16.01
CA ALA A 125 3.37 -32.16 15.46
C ALA A 125 4.24 -33.09 16.31
N GLU A 126 5.38 -32.61 16.80
CA GLU A 126 6.27 -33.35 17.68
C GLU A 126 5.60 -33.72 19.01
N GLN A 127 4.82 -32.81 19.60
CA GLN A 127 4.01 -33.11 20.80
C GLN A 127 2.98 -34.23 20.57
N LEU A 128 2.56 -34.45 19.33
CA LEU A 128 1.67 -35.55 18.92
C LEU A 128 2.43 -36.80 18.45
N GLY A 129 3.77 -36.80 18.50
CA GLY A 129 4.62 -37.86 17.98
C GLY A 129 4.54 -38.02 16.45
N GLN A 130 4.26 -36.93 15.73
CA GLN A 130 4.08 -36.93 14.27
C GLN A 130 5.29 -36.31 13.56
N GLU A 131 5.75 -36.98 12.50
CA GLU A 131 6.63 -36.36 11.50
C GLU A 131 5.83 -35.65 10.40
N LEU A 132 6.51 -34.90 9.52
CA LEU A 132 5.87 -34.14 8.42
C LEU A 132 4.90 -34.99 7.57
N VAL A 133 5.29 -36.22 7.26
CA VAL A 133 4.45 -37.14 6.47
C VAL A 133 3.13 -37.44 7.19
N GLY A 134 3.17 -37.58 8.51
CA GLY A 134 2.02 -37.87 9.37
C GLY A 134 1.25 -36.64 9.85
N LEU A 135 1.55 -35.44 9.33
CA LEU A 135 0.92 -34.19 9.77
C LEU A 135 -0.60 -34.22 9.58
N THR A 136 -1.34 -33.85 10.64
CA THR A 136 -2.81 -33.79 10.63
C THR A 136 -3.34 -32.37 10.84
N PRO A 137 -4.62 -32.09 10.52
CA PRO A 137 -5.28 -30.83 10.87
C PRO A 137 -5.24 -30.50 12.38
N GLU A 138 -5.21 -31.51 13.24
CA GLU A 138 -5.10 -31.33 14.70
C GLU A 138 -3.77 -30.68 15.10
N ALA A 139 -2.64 -31.09 14.51
CA ALA A 139 -1.36 -30.45 14.75
C ALA A 139 -1.38 -28.97 14.32
N LEU A 140 -2.06 -28.66 13.21
CA LEU A 140 -2.22 -27.29 12.72
C LEU A 140 -3.10 -26.43 13.63
N ASP A 141 -4.16 -27.01 14.20
CA ASP A 141 -5.01 -26.34 15.20
C ASP A 141 -4.27 -26.10 16.51
N ASN A 142 -3.48 -27.07 16.98
CA ASN A 142 -2.62 -26.93 18.16
C ASN A 142 -1.58 -25.82 17.95
N ALA A 143 -0.93 -25.79 16.79
CA ALA A 143 0.00 -24.73 16.40
C ALA A 143 -0.69 -23.35 16.38
N SER A 144 -1.86 -23.25 15.75
CA SER A 144 -2.64 -22.00 15.68
C SER A 144 -3.13 -21.54 17.05
N GLY A 145 -3.47 -22.47 17.94
CA GLY A 145 -3.82 -22.22 19.33
C GLY A 145 -2.64 -21.66 20.14
N LEU A 146 -1.44 -22.23 19.99
CA LEU A 146 -0.21 -21.72 20.61
C LEU A 146 0.14 -20.31 20.09
N ILE A 147 0.03 -20.09 18.77
CA ILE A 147 0.23 -18.77 18.15
C ILE A 147 -0.71 -17.72 18.78
N SER A 148 -1.98 -18.06 18.97
CA SER A 148 -2.96 -17.17 19.60
C SER A 148 -2.64 -16.84 21.06
N LYS A 149 -2.01 -17.77 21.80
CA LYS A 149 -1.58 -17.51 23.18
C LYS A 149 -0.32 -16.64 23.24
N HIS A 150 0.56 -16.79 22.27
CA HIS A 150 1.86 -16.13 22.27
C HIS A 150 1.80 -14.73 21.67
N TYR A 151 1.03 -14.48 20.61
CA TYR A 151 1.08 -13.20 19.90
C TYR A 151 -0.18 -12.36 20.06
N SER A 152 -0.05 -11.05 19.86
CA SER A 152 -1.19 -10.14 19.74
C SER A 152 -2.12 -10.56 18.60
N GLU A 153 -3.40 -10.20 18.65
CA GLU A 153 -4.39 -10.61 17.67
C GLU A 153 -3.97 -10.35 16.21
N THR A 154 -3.38 -9.18 15.94
CA THR A 154 -2.88 -8.81 14.60
C THR A 154 -1.75 -9.71 14.12
N THR A 155 -0.78 -9.99 14.99
CA THR A 155 0.36 -10.84 14.64
C THR A 155 -0.05 -12.31 14.55
N ALA A 156 -0.90 -12.79 15.46
CA ALA A 156 -1.46 -14.13 15.44
C ALA A 156 -2.27 -14.37 14.15
N TYR A 157 -3.13 -13.43 13.76
CA TYR A 157 -3.91 -13.51 12.52
C TYR A 157 -3.02 -13.66 11.27
N ASN A 158 -1.89 -12.95 11.21
CA ASN A 158 -0.94 -13.09 10.10
C ASN A 158 -0.19 -14.43 10.14
N LEU A 159 0.20 -14.92 11.33
CA LEU A 159 0.83 -16.23 11.48
C LEU A 159 -0.14 -17.38 11.15
N HIS A 160 -1.43 -17.28 11.49
CA HIS A 160 -2.44 -18.27 11.07
C HIS A 160 -2.56 -18.36 9.55
N LYS A 161 -2.44 -17.23 8.82
CA LYS A 161 -2.38 -17.27 7.35
C LYS A 161 -1.16 -18.04 6.85
N HIS A 162 -0.02 -17.91 7.52
CA HIS A 162 1.19 -18.65 7.16
C HIS A 162 1.09 -20.14 7.49
N VAL A 163 0.40 -20.53 8.56
CA VAL A 163 0.07 -21.94 8.85
C VAL A 163 -0.79 -22.52 7.73
N ALA A 164 -1.84 -21.80 7.30
CA ALA A 164 -2.66 -22.22 6.17
C ALA A 164 -1.89 -22.25 4.83
N GLU A 165 -1.00 -21.28 4.60
CA GLU A 165 -0.11 -21.25 3.44
C GLU A 165 0.82 -22.47 3.42
N PHE A 166 1.40 -22.82 4.57
CA PHE A 166 2.25 -24.02 4.71
C PHE A 166 1.46 -25.31 4.44
N ALA A 167 0.26 -25.45 4.99
CA ALA A 167 -0.61 -26.59 4.73
C ALA A 167 -0.96 -26.72 3.23
N ALA A 168 -1.29 -25.61 2.56
CA ALA A 168 -1.54 -25.59 1.12
C ALA A 168 -0.30 -25.98 0.30
N HIS A 169 0.90 -25.63 0.75
CA HIS A 169 2.15 -26.09 0.15
C HIS A 169 2.38 -27.58 0.35
N CYS A 170 2.04 -28.13 1.52
CA CYS A 170 2.08 -29.56 1.78
C CYS A 170 1.11 -30.32 0.85
N ASP A 171 -0.10 -29.82 0.67
CA ASP A 171 -1.10 -30.39 -0.25
C ASP A 171 -0.63 -30.34 -1.70
N SER A 172 -0.16 -29.16 -2.16
CA SER A 172 0.24 -28.95 -3.57
C SER A 172 1.44 -29.79 -4.00
N ASN A 173 2.30 -30.17 -3.04
CA ASN A 173 3.49 -30.99 -3.31
C ASN A 173 3.32 -32.42 -2.80
N GLY A 174 2.12 -32.79 -2.31
CA GLY A 174 1.83 -34.12 -1.78
C GLY A 174 2.83 -34.57 -0.71
N LEU A 175 3.09 -33.75 0.30
CA LEU A 175 4.08 -34.03 1.36
C LEU A 175 3.51 -34.84 2.54
N CYS A 176 2.19 -34.78 2.75
CA CYS A 176 1.49 -35.42 3.86
C CYS A 176 0.62 -36.59 3.36
N ARG A 177 0.29 -37.53 4.26
CA ARG A 177 -0.60 -38.66 3.94
C ARG A 177 -2.05 -38.21 3.70
N VAL A 178 -2.46 -37.11 4.32
CA VAL A 178 -3.82 -36.57 4.26
C VAL A 178 -3.83 -35.23 3.53
N LEU A 179 -4.94 -34.94 2.87
CA LEU A 179 -5.21 -33.62 2.29
C LEU A 179 -5.67 -32.68 3.41
N LEU A 180 -4.91 -31.60 3.65
CA LEU A 180 -5.12 -30.73 4.79
C LEU A 180 -6.23 -29.70 4.55
N GLN A 181 -6.24 -29.04 3.37
CA GLN A 181 -7.17 -27.95 3.00
C GLN A 181 -7.46 -27.00 4.18
N TYR A 182 -6.39 -26.64 4.89
CA TYR A 182 -6.53 -26.16 6.25
C TYR A 182 -6.97 -24.69 6.32
N LYS A 183 -7.95 -24.42 7.18
CA LYS A 183 -8.34 -23.09 7.60
C LYS A 183 -8.68 -23.10 9.09
N TYR A 184 -7.94 -22.31 9.88
CA TYR A 184 -8.15 -22.25 11.33
C TYR A 184 -9.54 -21.73 11.68
N ALA A 185 -10.34 -22.54 12.38
CA ALA A 185 -11.74 -22.24 12.68
C ALA A 185 -11.92 -21.01 13.59
N ARG A 186 -10.98 -20.80 14.54
CA ARG A 186 -11.02 -19.65 15.48
C ARG A 186 -10.31 -18.41 14.92
N MET A 187 -9.94 -18.41 13.65
CA MET A 187 -9.32 -17.26 13.00
C MET A 187 -10.30 -16.10 12.93
N ARG A 188 -10.21 -15.16 13.87
CA ARG A 188 -10.94 -13.89 13.82
C ARG A 188 -10.07 -12.83 13.18
N ARG A 189 -10.63 -12.10 12.21
CA ARG A 189 -9.97 -10.95 11.63
C ARG A 189 -9.99 -9.82 12.67
N PRO A 190 -8.83 -9.23 13.05
CA PRO A 190 -8.79 -8.11 13.99
C PRO A 190 -9.54 -6.90 13.42
N ALA A 191 -10.20 -6.12 14.28
CA ALA A 191 -10.90 -4.88 13.92
C ALA A 191 -9.97 -3.89 13.17
N SER A 192 -8.70 -3.87 13.56
CA SER A 192 -7.64 -3.04 12.96
C SER A 192 -7.21 -3.45 11.55
N THR A 193 -7.66 -4.58 10.99
CA THR A 193 -7.10 -5.15 9.73
C THR A 193 -8.11 -5.25 8.57
N GLY A 194 -9.33 -4.69 8.70
CA GLY A 194 -10.35 -4.68 7.64
C GLY A 194 -11.12 -3.36 7.53
N GLY A 195 -11.95 -3.25 6.49
CA GLY A 195 -13.04 -2.27 6.40
C GLY A 195 -14.34 -2.81 7.04
N ILE A 196 -15.34 -1.95 7.25
CA ILE A 196 -16.51 -2.15 8.14
C ILE A 196 -17.53 -3.21 7.67
N ASN A 197 -17.26 -3.94 6.58
CA ASN A 197 -18.14 -4.91 5.89
C ASN A 197 -18.65 -6.13 6.71
N HIS A 198 -18.51 -6.17 8.04
CA HIS A 198 -18.94 -7.28 8.88
C HIS A 198 -19.85 -6.88 10.07
N LYS A 199 -20.21 -5.60 10.25
CA LYS A 199 -21.17 -5.20 11.30
C LYS A 199 -22.60 -5.55 10.90
N ARG A 200 -23.42 -6.01 11.86
CA ARG A 200 -24.84 -6.30 11.62
C ARG A 200 -25.60 -5.00 11.39
N LEU A 201 -26.61 -5.04 10.52
CA LEU A 201 -27.38 -3.91 10.03
C LEU A 201 -28.15 -3.13 11.12
N ASP A 202 -28.35 -3.75 12.27
CA ASP A 202 -29.12 -3.23 13.41
C ASP A 202 -28.22 -2.64 14.51
N ASP A 203 -26.91 -2.63 14.30
CA ASP A 203 -25.94 -2.14 15.26
C ASP A 203 -25.86 -0.60 15.19
N PRO A 204 -26.16 0.14 16.28
CA PRO A 204 -26.07 1.59 16.29
C PRO A 204 -24.66 2.11 15.95
N GLU A 205 -23.61 1.30 16.11
CA GLU A 205 -22.26 1.65 15.68
C GLU A 205 -22.05 1.64 14.15
N VAL A 206 -23.07 1.34 13.33
CA VAL A 206 -23.02 1.43 11.85
C VAL A 206 -23.19 2.87 11.36
N LEU A 207 -23.83 3.74 12.16
CA LEU A 207 -24.03 5.15 11.84
C LEU A 207 -22.74 5.98 12.02
N GLU A 208 -21.89 5.59 12.96
CA GLU A 208 -20.61 6.26 13.18
C GLU A 208 -19.52 5.70 12.24
N THR A 209 -19.12 6.49 11.24
CA THR A 209 -17.86 6.29 10.50
C THR A 209 -16.64 6.65 11.36
N LYS A 210 -16.65 6.39 12.67
CA LYS A 210 -15.46 6.54 13.51
C LYS A 210 -14.59 5.30 13.32
N SER A 211 -13.82 5.30 12.25
CA SER A 211 -12.67 4.41 12.14
C SER A 211 -11.43 5.20 12.54
N ASP A 212 -10.63 4.66 13.45
CA ASP A 212 -9.30 5.19 13.85
C ASP A 212 -8.32 5.35 12.66
N LYS A 213 -8.72 4.92 11.47
CA LYS A 213 -7.93 5.00 10.23
C LYS A 213 -8.33 6.17 9.33
N LEU A 214 -9.38 6.91 9.66
CA LEU A 214 -9.78 8.11 8.94
C LEU A 214 -9.09 9.33 9.56
N VAL A 215 -8.53 10.16 8.69
CA VAL A 215 -8.03 11.48 9.06
C VAL A 215 -9.22 12.41 9.33
N ASP A 216 -9.22 13.06 10.49
CA ASP A 216 -10.22 14.05 10.88
C ASP A 216 -10.19 15.27 9.93
N PRO A 217 -11.35 15.83 9.53
CA PRO A 217 -11.42 17.04 8.70
C PRO A 217 -10.58 18.22 9.25
N ALA A 218 -10.44 18.36 10.57
CA ALA A 218 -9.60 19.38 11.17
C ALA A 218 -8.12 19.24 10.78
N VAL A 219 -7.62 18.02 10.61
CA VAL A 219 -6.24 17.77 10.15
C VAL A 219 -6.04 18.25 8.71
N PHE A 220 -7.01 18.06 7.81
CA PHE A 220 -6.92 18.60 6.45
C PHE A 220 -6.86 20.12 6.45
N ARG A 221 -7.66 20.78 7.30
CA ARG A 221 -7.62 22.23 7.46
C ARG A 221 -6.26 22.70 7.94
N VAL A 222 -5.70 22.07 8.98
CA VAL A 222 -4.37 22.42 9.49
C VAL A 222 -3.30 22.21 8.43
N ILE A 223 -3.33 21.12 7.65
CA ILE A 223 -2.36 20.93 6.54
C ILE A 223 -2.47 22.05 5.51
N GLY A 224 -3.69 22.47 5.17
CA GLY A 224 -3.93 23.61 4.28
C GLY A 224 -3.39 24.93 4.84
N GLU A 225 -3.62 25.21 6.12
CA GLU A 225 -3.08 26.40 6.80
C GLU A 225 -1.56 26.37 6.88
N LEU A 226 -0.96 25.21 7.19
CA LEU A 226 0.50 25.03 7.16
C LEU A 226 1.07 25.25 5.75
N TYR A 227 0.38 24.78 4.71
CA TYR A 227 0.78 25.01 3.32
C TYR A 227 0.73 26.50 2.95
N LEU A 228 -0.20 27.28 3.49
CA LEU A 228 -0.31 28.71 3.21
C LEU A 228 0.65 29.57 4.05
N ASN A 229 0.80 29.24 5.33
CA ASN A 229 1.42 30.14 6.32
C ASN A 229 2.88 29.83 6.61
N VAL A 230 3.34 28.58 6.42
CA VAL A 230 4.74 28.23 6.70
C VAL A 230 5.65 28.75 5.58
N PRO A 231 6.69 29.56 5.91
CA PRO A 231 7.61 30.10 4.91
C PRO A 231 8.28 29.04 4.04
N GLN A 232 8.57 29.39 2.78
CA GLN A 232 9.18 28.47 1.80
C GLN A 232 10.58 27.99 2.21
N ASP A 233 11.34 28.83 2.92
CA ASP A 233 12.69 28.54 3.43
C ASP A 233 12.68 27.77 4.76
N HIS A 234 11.50 27.50 5.32
CA HIS A 234 11.39 26.81 6.60
C HIS A 234 11.86 25.34 6.49
N LYS A 235 12.61 24.87 7.50
CA LYS A 235 13.21 23.52 7.54
C LYS A 235 12.23 22.36 7.36
N TYR A 236 10.94 22.57 7.61
CA TYR A 236 9.89 21.55 7.47
C TYR A 236 9.00 21.74 6.23
N ARG A 237 9.23 22.77 5.40
CA ARG A 237 8.43 23.04 4.20
C ARG A 237 8.35 21.82 3.28
N PHE A 238 9.48 21.15 3.07
CA PHE A 238 9.58 19.88 2.34
C PHE A 238 8.52 18.83 2.74
N TYR A 239 8.28 18.66 4.05
CA TYR A 239 7.32 17.66 4.52
C TYR A 239 5.87 18.15 4.46
N ILE A 240 5.64 19.45 4.58
CA ILE A 240 4.32 20.05 4.41
C ILE A 240 3.85 19.82 2.97
N LEU A 241 4.70 20.15 1.99
CA LEU A 241 4.43 19.89 0.58
C LEU A 241 4.13 18.39 0.31
N MET A 242 4.89 17.49 0.96
CA MET A 242 4.61 16.05 0.88
C MET A 242 3.25 15.66 1.49
N LEU A 243 2.88 16.22 2.65
CA LEU A 243 1.57 15.99 3.26
C LEU A 243 0.44 16.54 2.39
N THR A 244 0.62 17.71 1.77
CA THR A 244 -0.34 18.29 0.83
C THR A 244 -0.59 17.35 -0.34
N LEU A 245 0.46 16.78 -0.96
CA LEU A 245 0.27 15.78 -2.02
C LEU A 245 -0.44 14.52 -1.52
N LEU A 246 -0.11 14.02 -0.33
CA LEU A 246 -0.79 12.85 0.25
C LEU A 246 -2.28 13.13 0.50
N ALA A 247 -2.61 14.32 0.99
CA ALA A 247 -3.98 14.77 1.23
C ALA A 247 -4.78 14.93 -0.08
N CYS A 248 -4.19 15.53 -1.11
CA CYS A 248 -4.85 15.74 -2.41
C CYS A 248 -5.01 14.45 -3.23
N THR A 249 -4.06 13.52 -3.17
CA THR A 249 -3.99 12.39 -4.12
C THR A 249 -4.32 11.02 -3.51
N GLY A 250 -4.24 10.89 -2.18
CA GLY A 250 -4.41 9.61 -1.46
C GLY A 250 -3.42 8.52 -1.91
N ARG A 251 -2.28 8.92 -2.50
CA ARG A 251 -1.22 7.99 -2.91
C ARG A 251 -0.53 7.36 -1.70
N ARG A 252 0.14 6.23 -1.91
CA ARG A 252 1.03 5.68 -0.87
C ARG A 252 2.23 6.60 -0.70
N PHE A 253 2.81 6.63 0.50
CA PHE A 253 4.08 7.32 0.77
C PHE A 253 5.15 6.96 -0.27
N SER A 254 5.33 5.67 -0.55
CA SER A 254 6.34 5.19 -1.51
C SER A 254 6.09 5.64 -2.96
N GLU A 255 4.84 5.95 -3.32
CA GLU A 255 4.49 6.45 -4.64
C GLU A 255 4.78 7.96 -4.72
N VAL A 256 4.50 8.72 -3.66
CA VAL A 256 4.80 10.17 -3.57
C VAL A 256 6.29 10.43 -3.46
N SER A 257 7.01 9.70 -2.60
CA SER A 257 8.45 9.90 -2.36
C SER A 257 9.33 9.61 -3.58
N LEU A 258 8.79 8.90 -4.57
CA LEU A 258 9.48 8.50 -5.81
C LEU A 258 8.88 9.17 -7.05
N LEU A 259 8.10 10.23 -6.88
CA LEU A 259 7.62 10.99 -8.03
C LEU A 259 8.81 11.51 -8.83
N PRO A 260 8.82 11.29 -10.16
CA PRO A 260 9.85 11.86 -11.02
C PRO A 260 9.74 13.38 -11.01
N ASN A 261 10.87 14.05 -11.25
CA ASN A 261 10.92 15.50 -11.46
C ASN A 261 10.06 15.85 -12.70
N GLN A 262 8.92 16.48 -12.44
CA GLN A 262 7.88 16.72 -13.43
C GLN A 262 7.08 17.97 -13.08
N GLN A 263 6.34 18.47 -14.06
CA GLN A 263 5.31 19.49 -13.88
C GLN A 263 3.92 18.89 -14.12
N LEU A 264 2.90 19.63 -13.72
CA LEU A 264 1.52 19.27 -14.03
C LEU A 264 1.32 19.20 -15.54
N SER A 265 0.76 18.09 -16.03
CA SER A 265 0.49 17.89 -17.45
C SER A 265 -1.02 17.92 -17.72
N LEU A 266 -1.39 18.35 -18.92
CA LEU A 266 -2.77 18.32 -19.42
C LEU A 266 -2.85 17.34 -20.58
N ASP A 267 -3.96 16.62 -20.70
CA ASP A 267 -4.25 15.85 -21.92
C ASP A 267 -4.96 16.71 -22.97
N GLU A 268 -5.33 16.08 -24.10
CA GLU A 268 -6.00 16.75 -25.23
C GLU A 268 -7.38 17.32 -24.84
N GLU A 269 -8.01 16.77 -23.80
CA GLU A 269 -9.31 17.19 -23.28
C GLU A 269 -9.17 18.25 -22.15
N GLY A 270 -7.94 18.63 -21.78
CA GLY A 270 -7.66 19.58 -20.71
C GLY A 270 -7.71 18.99 -19.30
N ASN A 271 -7.73 17.65 -19.16
CA ASN A 271 -7.70 16.99 -17.86
C ASN A 271 -6.27 16.98 -17.29
N ALA A 272 -6.13 17.45 -16.06
CA ALA A 272 -4.84 17.52 -15.39
C ALA A 272 -4.41 16.17 -14.83
N TYR A 273 -3.14 15.81 -15.06
CA TYR A 273 -2.55 14.58 -14.54
C TYR A 273 -1.09 14.75 -14.11
N ILE A 274 -0.66 13.85 -13.22
CA ILE A 274 0.75 13.63 -12.88
C ILE A 274 1.12 12.18 -13.18
N GLU A 275 2.40 11.92 -13.37
CA GLU A 275 2.89 10.58 -13.64
C GLU A 275 3.56 9.97 -12.39
N TYR A 276 3.28 8.69 -12.13
CA TYR A 276 3.79 8.01 -10.95
C TYR A 276 4.13 6.54 -11.23
N PHE A 277 4.91 5.95 -10.33
CA PHE A 277 5.26 4.54 -10.35
C PHE A 277 4.36 3.75 -9.37
N PRO A 278 3.40 2.94 -9.85
CA PRO A 278 2.51 2.18 -9.00
C PRO A 278 3.28 1.06 -8.29
N ARG A 279 3.63 1.27 -7.02
CA ARG A 279 4.40 0.28 -6.25
C ARG A 279 3.56 -0.54 -5.30
N LYS A 280 3.86 -1.84 -5.26
CA LYS A 280 3.53 -2.73 -4.14
C LYS A 280 4.82 -3.47 -3.79
N ALA A 281 5.37 -3.22 -2.59
CA ALA A 281 6.62 -3.83 -2.11
C ALA A 281 6.64 -5.38 -2.21
N SER A 282 5.48 -6.01 -2.40
CA SER A 282 5.33 -7.45 -2.65
C SER A 282 5.56 -7.90 -4.12
N ARG A 283 5.88 -7.00 -5.06
CA ARG A 283 5.96 -7.35 -6.51
C ARG A 283 7.29 -7.03 -7.19
N GLY A 284 8.12 -6.16 -6.63
CA GLY A 284 9.36 -5.73 -7.26
C GLY A 284 9.47 -4.23 -7.15
N ASP A 285 10.66 -3.75 -6.78
CA ASP A 285 10.93 -2.33 -6.60
C ASP A 285 11.68 -1.73 -7.78
N VAL A 286 11.99 -2.51 -8.83
CA VAL A 286 12.81 -2.04 -9.96
C VAL A 286 11.97 -1.79 -11.21
N PHE A 287 10.94 -2.60 -11.49
CA PHE A 287 10.13 -2.47 -12.71
C PHE A 287 8.64 -2.35 -12.40
N THR A 288 8.06 -1.20 -12.73
CA THR A 288 6.61 -0.99 -12.78
C THR A 288 6.28 0.01 -13.88
N PRO A 289 5.20 -0.20 -14.66
CA PRO A 289 4.82 0.73 -15.71
C PRO A 289 4.46 2.08 -15.11
N LYS A 290 5.04 3.14 -15.65
CA LYS A 290 4.68 4.52 -15.34
C LYS A 290 3.23 4.77 -15.76
N ARG A 291 2.43 5.34 -14.86
CA ARG A 291 0.99 5.58 -15.08
C ARG A 291 0.65 7.05 -14.87
N ARG A 292 -0.38 7.51 -15.58
CA ARG A 292 -1.02 8.80 -15.34
C ARG A 292 -1.98 8.67 -14.15
N LEU A 293 -1.91 9.62 -13.25
CA LEU A 293 -2.89 9.87 -12.20
C LEU A 293 -3.57 11.18 -12.55
N TYR A 294 -4.80 11.08 -13.06
CA TYR A 294 -5.68 12.22 -13.25
C TYR A 294 -6.06 12.82 -11.89
N LEU A 295 -6.17 14.14 -11.84
CA LEU A 295 -6.44 14.89 -10.62
C LEU A 295 -7.84 15.50 -10.68
N PRO A 296 -8.58 15.57 -9.54
CA PRO A 296 -9.78 16.38 -9.47
C PRO A 296 -9.46 17.86 -9.73
N SER A 297 -10.34 18.55 -10.45
CA SER A 297 -10.13 19.94 -10.88
C SER A 297 -9.80 20.89 -9.72
N GLU A 298 -10.42 20.66 -8.55
CA GLU A 298 -10.27 21.49 -7.35
C GLU A 298 -8.88 21.39 -6.71
N VAL A 299 -8.12 20.32 -6.96
CA VAL A 299 -6.77 20.14 -6.39
C VAL A 299 -5.66 20.34 -7.43
N SER A 300 -6.00 20.44 -8.71
CA SER A 300 -5.03 20.53 -9.80
C SER A 300 -4.08 21.73 -9.66
N SER A 301 -4.61 22.91 -9.31
CA SER A 301 -3.80 24.11 -9.06
C SER A 301 -2.85 23.92 -7.88
N ILE A 302 -3.36 23.43 -6.75
CA ILE A 302 -2.57 23.17 -5.54
C ILE A 302 -1.46 22.17 -5.83
N VAL A 303 -1.76 21.07 -6.53
CA VAL A 303 -0.75 20.07 -6.89
C VAL A 303 0.28 20.67 -7.85
N GLY A 304 -0.14 21.47 -8.82
CA GLY A 304 0.76 22.19 -9.74
C GLY A 304 1.75 23.09 -9.01
N ASP A 305 1.26 23.93 -8.10
CA ASP A 305 2.09 24.84 -7.30
C ASP A 305 3.07 24.07 -6.41
N VAL A 306 2.59 22.98 -5.77
CA VAL A 306 3.44 22.11 -4.95
C VAL A 306 4.55 21.46 -5.77
N LEU A 307 4.29 21.03 -7.01
CA LEU A 307 5.30 20.44 -7.89
C LEU A 307 6.39 21.45 -8.30
N ILE A 308 6.00 22.71 -8.54
CA ILE A 308 6.94 23.78 -8.85
C ILE A 308 7.81 24.07 -7.62
N GLU A 309 7.17 24.30 -6.47
CA GLU A 309 7.87 24.67 -5.25
C GLU A 309 8.80 23.55 -4.77
N ILE A 310 8.34 22.29 -4.77
CA ILE A 310 9.20 21.17 -4.36
C ILE A 310 10.39 21.03 -5.31
N ALA A 311 10.23 21.30 -6.61
CA ALA A 311 11.33 21.32 -7.54
C ALA A 311 12.33 22.43 -7.18
N GLU A 312 11.88 23.64 -6.89
CA GLU A 312 12.76 24.75 -6.51
C GLU A 312 13.55 24.47 -5.23
N ILE A 313 12.89 24.03 -4.15
CA ILE A 313 13.57 23.81 -2.87
C ILE A 313 14.54 22.63 -2.87
N THR A 314 14.40 21.69 -3.81
CA THR A 314 15.26 20.50 -3.94
C THR A 314 16.27 20.60 -5.10
N ALA A 315 16.37 21.78 -5.74
CA ALA A 315 17.25 21.97 -6.89
C ALA A 315 18.73 21.75 -6.56
N LYS A 316 19.18 22.22 -5.39
CA LYS A 316 20.58 22.04 -4.92
C LYS A 316 20.90 20.56 -4.71
N GLU A 317 19.99 19.84 -4.08
CA GLU A 317 20.13 18.41 -3.82
C GLU A 317 20.10 17.60 -5.13
N ARG A 318 19.37 18.05 -6.15
CA ARG A 318 19.36 17.38 -7.46
C ARG A 318 20.69 17.58 -8.15
N ALA A 319 21.26 18.78 -8.07
CA ALA A 319 22.60 19.06 -8.57
C ALA A 319 23.68 18.26 -7.82
N THR A 320 23.51 18.02 -6.52
CA THR A 320 24.37 17.11 -5.74
C THR A 320 24.22 15.67 -6.20
N ALA A 321 23.00 15.18 -6.39
CA ALA A 321 22.75 13.82 -6.88
C ALA A 321 23.31 13.59 -8.30
N GLU A 322 23.24 14.60 -9.16
CA GLU A 322 23.83 14.57 -10.50
C GLU A 322 25.36 14.49 -10.46
N GLU A 323 26.00 15.31 -9.62
CA GLU A 323 27.46 15.27 -9.44
C GLU A 323 27.91 13.93 -8.83
N MET A 324 27.14 13.39 -7.89
CA MET A 324 27.41 12.07 -7.32
C MET A 324 27.42 10.97 -8.40
N GLN A 325 26.45 11.03 -9.32
CA GLN A 325 26.37 10.09 -10.43
C GLN A 325 27.54 10.25 -11.41
N LYS A 326 27.94 11.50 -11.69
CA LYS A 326 29.02 11.81 -12.62
C LYS A 326 30.40 11.37 -12.10
N THR A 327 30.66 11.59 -10.80
CA THR A 327 31.96 11.32 -10.17
C THR A 327 32.09 9.92 -9.59
N GLY A 328 30.96 9.21 -9.40
CA GLY A 328 30.94 7.94 -8.69
C GLY A 328 31.19 8.08 -7.18
N GLY A 329 31.00 9.29 -6.61
CA GLY A 329 31.33 9.61 -5.22
C GLY A 329 30.42 10.69 -4.62
N PRO A 330 30.75 11.26 -3.44
CA PRO A 330 30.08 12.45 -2.91
C PRO A 330 30.34 13.70 -3.76
N ASP A 331 29.48 14.72 -3.65
CA ASP A 331 29.69 16.03 -4.29
C ASP A 331 30.78 16.82 -3.55
N LEU A 332 31.96 16.93 -4.15
CA LEU A 332 33.13 17.58 -3.55
C LEU A 332 33.39 18.99 -4.09
N ARG A 333 32.50 19.54 -4.94
CA ARG A 333 32.70 20.84 -5.61
C ARG A 333 32.95 22.00 -4.63
N PHE A 334 32.37 21.91 -3.43
CA PHE A 334 32.57 22.89 -2.37
C PHE A 334 34.00 22.92 -1.80
N LEU A 335 34.84 21.92 -2.11
CA LEU A 335 36.25 21.85 -1.73
C LEU A 335 37.21 22.27 -2.85
N ASP A 336 36.73 22.54 -4.07
CA ASP A 336 37.59 22.80 -5.24
C ASP A 336 38.40 24.10 -5.09
N SER A 337 37.84 25.10 -4.41
CA SER A 337 38.48 26.39 -4.14
C SER A 337 39.55 26.34 -3.04
N ILE A 338 39.68 25.21 -2.34
CA ILE A 338 40.60 25.04 -1.22
C ILE A 338 41.92 24.43 -1.72
N SER A 339 43.03 25.10 -1.43
CA SER A 339 44.38 24.58 -1.66
C SER A 339 44.67 23.35 -0.80
N GLU A 340 45.35 22.34 -1.35
CA GLU A 340 45.69 21.09 -0.64
C GLU A 340 46.49 21.34 0.65
N ASP A 341 47.35 22.36 0.65
CA ASP A 341 48.22 22.69 1.80
C ASP A 341 47.56 23.63 2.83
N LYS A 342 46.33 24.09 2.57
CA LYS A 342 45.61 24.97 3.51
C LYS A 342 45.27 24.18 4.78
N LYS A 343 45.73 24.67 5.93
CA LYS A 343 45.28 24.20 7.24
C LYS A 343 43.84 24.65 7.49
N LEU A 344 42.93 23.70 7.66
CA LEU A 344 41.50 23.95 7.91
C LEU A 344 41.19 23.74 9.39
N TYR A 345 40.76 24.80 10.06
CA TYR A 345 40.42 24.81 11.47
C TYR A 345 38.91 24.70 11.68
N ALA A 346 38.48 24.62 12.94
CA ALA A 346 37.06 24.55 13.32
C ALA A 346 36.17 25.65 12.68
N ALA A 347 36.71 26.85 12.50
CA ALA A 347 36.00 27.95 11.85
C ALA A 347 35.79 27.67 10.35
N ASP A 348 36.85 27.28 9.63
CA ASP A 348 36.75 26.88 8.22
C ASP A 348 35.74 25.74 8.02
N LEU A 349 35.74 24.74 8.92
CA LEU A 349 34.77 23.65 8.83
C LEU A 349 33.33 24.14 8.97
N THR A 350 33.10 25.08 9.90
CA THR A 350 31.75 25.63 10.13
C THR A 350 31.29 26.45 8.91
N GLU A 351 32.19 27.20 8.27
CA GLU A 351 31.91 27.93 7.02
C GLU A 351 31.60 26.96 5.87
N LEU A 352 32.27 25.81 5.82
CA LEU A 352 32.00 24.74 4.86
C LEU A 352 30.76 23.91 5.23
N GLY A 353 30.00 24.26 6.26
CA GLY A 353 28.82 23.49 6.68
C GLY A 353 29.15 22.12 7.30
N ILE A 354 30.39 21.91 7.75
CA ILE A 354 30.87 20.72 8.45
C ILE A 354 30.95 21.01 9.96
N SER A 355 30.45 20.10 10.79
CA SER A 355 30.50 20.28 12.24
C SER A 355 31.95 20.37 12.75
N HIS A 356 32.28 21.41 13.51
CA HIS A 356 33.59 21.55 14.17
C HIS A 356 33.94 20.38 15.11
N THR A 357 32.93 19.66 15.61
CA THR A 357 33.09 18.50 16.50
C THR A 357 33.89 17.35 15.85
N VAL A 358 33.99 17.35 14.52
CA VAL A 358 34.76 16.35 13.76
C VAL A 358 36.27 16.41 14.08
N LEU A 359 36.78 17.57 14.49
CA LEU A 359 38.17 17.77 14.96
C LEU A 359 38.34 17.56 16.48
N GLY A 360 37.23 17.37 17.20
CA GLY A 360 37.24 17.13 18.65
C GLY A 360 37.88 15.79 19.03
N THR A 361 38.15 15.58 20.32
CA THR A 361 38.82 14.36 20.85
C THR A 361 38.14 13.06 20.42
N ILE A 362 36.81 13.06 20.36
CA ILE A 362 35.98 11.92 19.91
C ILE A 362 35.59 12.00 18.43
N GLY A 363 36.01 13.05 17.74
CA GLY A 363 35.65 13.36 16.36
C GLY A 363 36.24 12.37 15.36
N TRP A 364 35.54 12.16 14.25
CA TRP A 364 35.91 11.12 13.29
C TRP A 364 37.30 11.34 12.67
N LEU A 365 37.63 12.58 12.26
CA LEU A 365 38.94 12.88 11.68
C LEU A 365 40.07 12.58 12.65
N ARG A 366 39.87 12.90 13.93
CA ARG A 366 40.86 12.62 14.97
C ARG A 366 41.03 11.13 15.24
N LYS A 367 39.92 10.35 15.24
CA LYS A 367 39.95 8.88 15.36
C LYS A 367 40.64 8.19 14.16
N GLN A 368 40.55 8.79 12.97
CA GLN A 368 41.19 8.27 11.76
C GLN A 368 42.61 8.79 11.55
N ASN A 369 43.20 9.49 12.52
CA ASN A 369 44.53 10.12 12.41
C ASN A 369 44.66 11.10 11.23
N LEU A 370 43.58 11.83 10.92
CA LEU A 370 43.50 12.84 9.86
C LEU A 370 43.36 14.27 10.43
N ALA A 371 43.73 14.47 11.69
CA ALA A 371 43.73 15.77 12.36
C ALA A 371 45.06 15.97 13.10
N TRP A 372 45.68 17.14 12.93
CA TRP A 372 47.00 17.45 13.46
C TRP A 372 46.94 18.58 14.49
N PRO A 373 47.72 18.51 15.57
CA PRO A 373 47.83 19.61 16.53
C PRO A 373 48.69 20.74 15.96
N ASP A 374 48.20 21.98 16.06
CA ASP A 374 48.98 23.19 15.83
C ASP A 374 49.25 23.87 17.19
N HIS A 375 50.52 23.84 17.59
CA HIS A 375 51.01 24.46 18.83
C HIS A 375 51.32 25.96 18.68
N SER A 376 51.29 26.47 17.44
CA SER A 376 51.56 27.86 17.08
C SER A 376 50.29 28.67 16.82
N ALA A 377 49.17 27.99 16.57
CA ALA A 377 47.89 28.63 16.30
C ALA A 377 47.37 29.43 17.52
N LEU A 378 47.00 30.68 17.26
CA LEU A 378 46.42 31.58 18.25
C LEU A 378 44.88 31.48 18.23
N THR A 379 44.27 31.67 19.39
CA THR A 379 42.81 31.81 19.50
C THR A 379 42.33 33.11 18.82
N LYS A 380 41.01 33.27 18.61
CA LYS A 380 40.41 34.52 18.07
C LYS A 380 40.79 35.79 18.89
N GLN A 381 41.22 35.63 20.13
CA GLN A 381 41.68 36.71 21.02
C GLN A 381 43.20 36.93 20.99
N GLY A 382 43.94 36.26 20.09
CA GLY A 382 45.39 36.37 19.98
C GLY A 382 46.17 35.63 21.06
N ILE A 383 45.51 34.84 21.91
CA ILE A 383 46.13 34.13 23.05
C ILE A 383 46.48 32.70 22.62
N LYS A 384 47.67 32.22 23.02
CA LYS A 384 48.08 30.83 22.87
C LYS A 384 47.29 29.93 23.82
N PRO A 385 46.51 28.97 23.33
CA PRO A 385 45.69 28.11 24.19
C PRO A 385 46.53 27.08 24.94
N ALA A 386 46.05 26.65 26.12
CA ALA A 386 46.69 25.62 26.94
C ALA A 386 46.73 24.24 26.25
N ASN A 387 45.75 23.96 25.38
CA ASN A 387 45.69 22.77 24.54
C ASN A 387 45.91 23.15 23.07
N PRO A 388 46.63 22.35 22.27
CA PRO A 388 46.87 22.65 20.86
C PRO A 388 45.55 22.66 20.08
N ILE A 389 45.44 23.59 19.13
CA ILE A 389 44.29 23.67 18.22
C ILE A 389 44.47 22.64 17.12
N PHE A 390 43.45 21.84 16.84
CA PHE A 390 43.51 20.84 15.79
C PHE A 390 43.06 21.41 14.44
N TYR A 391 43.71 20.96 13.38
CA TYR A 391 43.34 21.27 11.99
C TYR A 391 43.36 20.00 11.13
N THR A 392 42.75 20.08 9.94
CA THR A 392 42.81 19.05 8.90
C THR A 392 43.23 19.66 7.57
N TYR A 393 43.60 18.83 6.61
CA TYR A 393 43.78 19.21 5.21
C TYR A 393 42.56 18.80 4.37
N LYS A 394 42.50 19.28 3.12
CA LYS A 394 41.47 18.93 2.14
C LYS A 394 41.34 17.42 1.95
N SER A 395 42.45 16.70 1.86
CA SER A 395 42.47 15.22 1.79
C SER A 395 41.73 14.53 2.94
N GLY A 396 41.78 15.09 4.15
CA GLY A 396 41.03 14.59 5.30
C GLY A 396 39.53 14.81 5.15
N LEU A 397 39.12 15.98 4.65
CA LEU A 397 37.71 16.28 4.37
C LEU A 397 37.13 15.43 3.25
N VAL A 398 37.89 15.14 2.20
CA VAL A 398 37.48 14.21 1.15
C VAL A 398 37.14 12.86 1.78
N LYS A 399 38.05 12.28 2.59
CA LYS A 399 37.79 11.02 3.30
C LYS A 399 36.58 11.09 4.22
N TYR A 400 36.38 12.22 4.89
CA TYR A 400 35.19 12.42 5.73
C TYR A 400 33.89 12.40 4.91
N CYS A 401 33.89 13.01 3.72
CA CYS A 401 32.72 13.03 2.84
C CYS A 401 32.36 11.63 2.33
N PHE A 402 33.36 10.78 2.10
CA PHE A 402 33.17 9.38 1.70
C PHE A 402 32.69 8.46 2.83
N ARG A 403 32.77 8.88 4.11
CA ARG A 403 32.43 8.04 5.27
C ARG A 403 31.06 7.38 5.18
N ASP A 404 30.06 8.17 4.79
CA ASP A 404 28.65 7.78 4.75
C ASP A 404 28.14 7.60 3.32
N PHE A 405 29.04 7.67 2.33
CA PHE A 405 28.72 7.40 0.94
C PHE A 405 28.48 5.90 0.74
N SER A 406 27.49 5.56 -0.09
CA SER A 406 27.16 4.19 -0.45
C SER A 406 26.90 4.13 -1.95
N GLU A 407 27.44 3.12 -2.61
CA GLU A 407 27.19 2.85 -4.04
C GLU A 407 25.69 2.67 -4.34
N ALA A 408 24.89 2.31 -3.33
CA ALA A 408 23.43 2.24 -3.46
C ALA A 408 22.80 3.57 -3.90
N TYR A 409 23.43 4.72 -3.61
CA TYR A 409 22.96 6.03 -4.07
C TYR A 409 23.12 6.24 -5.59
N LEU A 410 24.02 5.49 -6.21
CA LEU A 410 24.25 5.51 -7.66
C LEU A 410 23.39 4.50 -8.41
N SER A 411 22.76 3.56 -7.69
CA SER A 411 21.97 2.50 -8.30
C SER A 411 20.66 3.01 -8.88
N VAL A 412 20.19 2.34 -9.94
CA VAL A 412 18.88 2.60 -10.55
C VAL A 412 17.79 2.40 -9.51
N LEU A 413 17.00 3.45 -9.26
CA LEU A 413 15.88 3.42 -8.32
C LEU A 413 14.63 2.83 -8.96
N HIS A 414 14.42 3.09 -10.25
CA HIS A 414 13.25 2.64 -10.98
C HIS A 414 13.54 2.51 -12.49
N THR A 415 12.96 1.51 -13.14
CA THR A 415 12.98 1.33 -14.60
C THR A 415 11.54 1.27 -15.10
N ASP A 416 11.22 2.09 -16.10
CA ASP A 416 9.87 2.13 -16.69
C ASP A 416 9.66 1.06 -17.78
N GLN A 417 8.45 1.03 -18.35
CA GLN A 417 8.05 0.09 -19.40
C GLN A 417 8.84 0.21 -20.71
N PHE A 418 9.53 1.33 -20.94
CA PHE A 418 10.33 1.59 -22.13
C PHE A 418 11.83 1.35 -21.86
N GLY A 419 12.19 0.88 -20.67
CA GLY A 419 13.58 0.66 -20.27
C GLY A 419 14.29 1.94 -19.81
N LYS A 420 13.57 3.05 -19.60
CA LYS A 420 14.18 4.26 -19.05
C LYS A 420 14.48 4.07 -17.57
N GLU A 421 15.74 4.28 -17.21
CA GLU A 421 16.22 4.21 -15.84
C GLU A 421 16.09 5.57 -15.15
N TYR A 422 15.65 5.53 -13.90
CA TYR A 422 15.48 6.67 -13.01
C TYR A 422 16.42 6.53 -11.83
N TYR A 423 17.20 7.57 -11.59
CA TYR A 423 18.18 7.69 -10.53
C TYR A 423 17.72 8.72 -9.49
N LEU A 424 18.52 8.91 -8.45
CA LEU A 424 18.21 9.88 -7.39
C LEU A 424 17.99 11.30 -7.92
N LYS A 425 18.78 11.73 -8.91
CA LYS A 425 18.68 13.04 -9.54
C LYS A 425 17.35 13.27 -10.28
N ASP A 426 16.66 12.20 -10.65
CA ASP A 426 15.44 12.27 -11.45
C ASP A 426 14.17 12.39 -10.59
N LEU A 427 14.29 12.50 -9.26
CA LEU A 427 13.17 12.54 -8.32
C LEU A 427 12.89 13.94 -7.76
N LEU A 428 11.64 14.20 -7.37
CA LEU A 428 11.24 15.44 -6.67
C LEU A 428 11.64 15.44 -5.20
N PHE A 429 11.34 14.35 -4.47
CA PHE A 429 11.49 14.30 -3.02
C PHE A 429 12.85 13.78 -2.59
N ILE A 430 13.87 14.60 -2.84
CA ILE A 430 15.23 14.37 -2.39
C ILE A 430 15.65 15.42 -1.37
N ARG A 431 16.62 15.08 -0.53
CA ARG A 431 17.07 15.94 0.56
C ARG A 431 18.53 15.65 0.91
N PRO A 432 19.24 16.55 1.60
CA PRO A 432 20.57 16.24 2.09
C PRO A 432 20.49 15.17 3.19
N MET A 433 21.52 14.34 3.28
CA MET A 433 21.54 13.26 4.26
C MET A 433 21.72 13.80 5.68
N GLY A 434 20.83 13.42 6.59
CA GLY A 434 20.96 13.75 8.01
C GLY A 434 22.04 12.91 8.70
N LEU A 435 22.87 13.55 9.50
CA LEU A 435 23.91 12.92 10.32
C LEU A 435 23.43 12.72 11.76
N SER A 436 24.05 11.79 12.48
CA SER A 436 23.74 11.52 13.89
C SER A 436 23.97 12.72 14.82
N SER A 437 24.79 13.68 14.39
CA SER A 437 25.02 14.97 15.06
C SER A 437 23.83 15.94 14.96
N GLY A 438 22.81 15.62 14.16
CA GLY A 438 21.70 16.54 13.85
C GLY A 438 22.00 17.52 12.71
N SER A 439 23.22 17.52 12.17
CA SER A 439 23.61 18.31 11.00
C SER A 439 23.34 17.57 9.69
N TYR A 440 23.37 18.29 8.57
CA TYR A 440 23.18 17.71 7.23
C TYR A 440 24.50 17.59 6.47
N ALA A 441 24.71 16.46 5.81
CA ALA A 441 25.76 16.25 4.82
C ALA A 441 25.27 16.77 3.48
N HIS A 442 25.53 18.05 3.18
CA HIS A 442 25.10 18.69 1.94
C HIS A 442 25.84 18.16 0.69
N TRP A 443 26.94 17.42 0.86
CA TRP A 443 27.64 16.69 -0.20
C TRP A 443 26.98 15.34 -0.58
N LEU A 444 25.90 14.96 0.10
CA LEU A 444 25.17 13.71 -0.15
C LEU A 444 23.66 13.96 -0.23
N ALA A 445 23.08 13.62 -1.37
CA ALA A 445 21.64 13.57 -1.55
C ALA A 445 21.09 12.19 -1.16
N THR A 446 19.85 12.14 -0.66
CA THR A 446 19.15 10.89 -0.37
C THR A 446 17.64 11.01 -0.54
N ILE A 447 16.98 9.88 -0.82
CA ILE A 447 15.51 9.81 -0.87
C ILE A 447 14.89 10.03 0.50
N CYS A 448 13.73 10.69 0.55
CA CYS A 448 12.89 10.75 1.73
C CYS A 448 12.37 9.36 2.11
N THR A 449 12.55 8.95 3.36
CA THR A 449 12.09 7.64 3.87
C THR A 449 10.87 7.80 4.77
N HIS A 450 10.09 6.73 4.94
CA HIS A 450 8.94 6.75 5.84
C HIS A 450 9.35 7.07 7.29
N ALA A 451 10.54 6.62 7.72
CA ALA A 451 11.08 6.94 9.04
C ALA A 451 11.31 8.44 9.21
N MET A 452 11.81 9.12 8.16
CA MET A 452 12.01 10.57 8.18
C MET A 452 10.67 11.33 8.31
N LEU A 453 9.65 10.93 7.55
CA LEU A 453 8.31 11.50 7.69
C LEU A 453 7.74 11.26 9.10
N ALA A 454 7.88 10.05 9.64
CA ALA A 454 7.44 9.73 11.00
C ALA A 454 8.16 10.55 12.07
N THR A 455 9.45 10.86 11.88
CA THR A 455 10.19 11.77 12.75
C THR A 455 9.66 13.20 12.64
N PHE A 456 9.40 13.70 11.43
CA PHE A 456 8.80 15.01 11.22
C PHE A 456 7.44 15.15 11.91
N LEU A 457 6.58 14.14 11.82
CA LEU A 457 5.25 14.14 12.42
C LEU A 457 5.27 14.39 13.94
N ARG A 458 6.37 14.12 14.64
CA ARG A 458 6.53 14.46 16.08
C ARG A 458 6.59 15.97 16.33
N TYR A 459 7.01 16.75 15.35
CA TYR A 459 7.11 18.22 15.42
C TYR A 459 5.89 18.93 14.83
N PHE A 460 4.98 18.19 14.21
CA PHE A 460 3.79 18.74 13.58
C PHE A 460 2.88 19.52 14.56
N PRO A 461 2.62 19.07 15.81
CA PRO A 461 1.78 19.82 16.74
C PRO A 461 2.35 21.20 17.08
N GLN A 462 3.68 21.28 17.27
CA GLN A 462 4.35 22.56 17.54
C GLN A 462 4.22 23.50 16.33
N LEU A 463 4.39 22.97 15.12
CA LEU A 463 4.25 23.75 13.90
C LEU A 463 2.81 24.23 13.68
N ALA A 464 1.82 23.38 13.97
CA ALA A 464 0.41 23.74 13.92
C ALA A 464 0.08 24.82 14.96
N ALA A 465 0.62 24.75 16.17
CA ALA A 465 0.42 25.80 17.17
C ALA A 465 0.99 27.17 16.75
N GLU A 466 2.04 27.19 15.92
CA GLU A 466 2.69 28.42 15.45
C GLU A 466 2.04 29.00 14.19
N TYR A 467 1.65 28.15 13.23
CA TYR A 467 1.22 28.58 11.89
C TYR A 467 -0.23 28.24 11.54
N ALA A 468 -0.97 27.55 12.41
CA ALA A 468 -2.34 27.14 12.18
C ALA A 468 -3.30 27.68 13.27
N SER A 469 -4.59 27.73 12.95
CA SER A 469 -5.65 28.21 13.82
C SER A 469 -5.98 27.24 14.96
N SER A 470 -5.54 25.98 14.84
CA SER A 470 -5.75 24.94 15.84
C SER A 470 -4.50 24.07 16.01
N SER A 471 -4.12 23.85 17.27
CA SER A 471 -3.12 22.85 17.62
C SER A 471 -3.80 21.49 17.66
N ILE A 472 -3.36 20.56 16.81
CA ILE A 472 -3.89 19.20 16.73
C ILE A 472 -2.80 18.20 17.12
N GLU A 473 -3.15 17.24 17.96
CA GLU A 473 -2.28 16.09 18.24
C GLU A 473 -2.20 15.17 17.01
N VAL A 474 -1.01 14.69 16.68
CA VAL A 474 -0.86 13.79 15.53
C VAL A 474 -1.30 12.38 15.91
N ASP A 475 -2.51 12.04 15.48
CA ASP A 475 -3.01 10.66 15.46
C ASP A 475 -3.29 10.18 14.02
N PHE A 476 -2.35 10.44 13.11
CA PHE A 476 -2.46 9.94 11.75
C PHE A 476 -1.14 9.47 11.14
N THR A 477 -1.25 8.57 10.17
CA THR A 477 -0.15 8.10 9.34
C THR A 477 -0.39 8.48 7.88
N SER A 478 0.65 8.43 7.03
CA SER A 478 0.50 8.66 5.59
C SER A 478 -0.52 7.71 4.93
N HIS A 479 -0.78 6.55 5.54
CA HIS A 479 -1.78 5.60 5.07
C HIS A 479 -3.22 6.04 5.34
N HIS A 480 -3.46 6.88 6.36
CA HIS A 480 -4.80 7.31 6.74
C HIS A 480 -5.42 8.22 5.66
N PHE A 481 -4.66 9.11 5.01
CA PHE A 481 -5.17 9.93 3.88
C PHE A 481 -5.79 9.08 2.77
N ARG A 482 -5.13 7.97 2.43
CA ARG A 482 -5.65 7.02 1.44
C ARG A 482 -6.95 6.35 1.90
N HIS A 483 -7.05 5.98 3.18
CA HIS A 483 -8.28 5.42 3.74
C HIS A 483 -9.42 6.44 3.71
N THR A 484 -9.13 7.70 4.07
CA THR A 484 -10.10 8.79 4.01
C THR A 484 -10.60 9.02 2.60
N LEU A 485 -9.71 9.28 1.63
CA LEU A 485 -10.14 9.52 0.25
C LEU A 485 -10.86 8.32 -0.37
N ASN A 486 -10.41 7.09 -0.07
CA ASN A 486 -11.12 5.91 -0.57
C ASN A 486 -12.51 5.75 0.03
N THR A 487 -12.70 6.17 1.28
CA THR A 487 -14.03 6.18 1.93
C THR A 487 -14.89 7.29 1.37
N LEU A 488 -14.37 8.50 1.19
CA LEU A 488 -15.10 9.62 0.59
C LEU A 488 -15.53 9.34 -0.86
N LEU A 489 -14.65 8.72 -1.67
CA LEU A 489 -15.00 8.32 -3.03
C LEU A 489 -16.07 7.22 -3.04
N ASP A 490 -16.03 6.30 -2.08
CA ASP A 490 -17.09 5.30 -1.92
C ASP A 490 -18.41 5.96 -1.49
N GLU A 491 -18.41 6.80 -0.47
CA GLU A 491 -19.59 7.55 -0.03
C GLU A 491 -20.18 8.42 -1.15
N GLY A 492 -19.32 9.02 -1.99
CA GLY A 492 -19.70 9.77 -3.19
C GLY A 492 -20.19 8.92 -4.37
N GLY A 493 -20.26 7.60 -4.24
CA GLY A 493 -20.82 6.70 -5.27
C GLY A 493 -19.83 6.18 -6.31
N LEU A 494 -18.53 6.45 -6.19
CA LEU A 494 -17.54 5.96 -7.15
C LEU A 494 -17.46 4.42 -7.08
N SER A 495 -17.52 3.74 -8.22
CA SER A 495 -17.51 2.27 -8.25
C SER A 495 -16.20 1.66 -7.71
N ASP A 496 -16.26 0.43 -7.17
CA ASP A 496 -15.08 -0.33 -6.72
C ASP A 496 -14.02 -0.42 -7.83
N LEU A 497 -14.43 -0.52 -9.10
CA LEU A 497 -13.54 -0.61 -10.25
C LEU A 497 -12.77 0.71 -10.44
N LEU A 498 -13.49 1.83 -10.48
CA LEU A 498 -12.88 3.15 -10.65
C LEU A 498 -12.02 3.53 -9.43
N GLN A 499 -12.43 3.20 -8.21
CA GLN A 499 -11.58 3.33 -7.03
C GLN A 499 -10.30 2.48 -7.17
N THR A 500 -10.41 1.24 -7.66
CA THR A 500 -9.27 0.34 -7.86
C THR A 500 -8.27 0.92 -8.85
N GLU A 501 -8.77 1.46 -9.96
CA GLU A 501 -7.97 2.11 -10.98
C GLU A 501 -7.35 3.40 -10.47
N TRP A 502 -8.16 4.30 -9.90
CA TRP A 502 -7.73 5.57 -9.30
C TRP A 502 -6.56 5.33 -8.38
N PHE A 503 -6.67 4.37 -7.48
CA PHE A 503 -5.67 4.04 -6.46
C PHE A 503 -4.53 3.12 -6.96
N GLY A 504 -4.45 2.80 -8.25
CA GLY A 504 -3.38 1.99 -8.84
C GLY A 504 -3.33 0.55 -8.32
N ARG A 505 -4.49 0.00 -7.90
CA ARG A 505 -4.61 -1.37 -7.38
C ARG A 505 -4.80 -2.35 -8.54
N THR A 506 -4.28 -3.57 -8.41
CA THR A 506 -4.46 -4.62 -9.44
C THR A 506 -5.69 -5.48 -9.20
N ASN A 507 -6.15 -5.60 -7.95
CA ASN A 507 -7.29 -6.45 -7.62
C ASN A 507 -8.38 -5.60 -6.93
N PRO A 508 -9.61 -5.61 -7.43
CA PRO A 508 -10.74 -4.93 -6.78
C PRO A 508 -10.99 -5.37 -5.33
N ARG A 509 -10.63 -6.61 -4.98
CA ARG A 509 -10.73 -7.09 -3.59
C ARG A 509 -9.85 -6.31 -2.61
N ASP A 510 -8.75 -5.72 -3.08
CA ASP A 510 -7.87 -4.90 -2.25
C ASP A 510 -8.55 -3.56 -1.89
N THR A 511 -9.52 -3.08 -2.68
CA THR A 511 -10.23 -1.80 -2.46
C THR A 511 -11.14 -1.85 -1.25
N LYS A 512 -11.84 -2.98 -1.04
CA LYS A 512 -12.75 -3.18 0.10
C LYS A 512 -12.08 -3.12 1.48
N ALA A 513 -10.76 -3.32 1.55
CA ALA A 513 -10.01 -3.17 2.81
C ALA A 513 -9.79 -1.71 3.21
N TYR A 514 -10.04 -0.76 2.30
CA TYR A 514 -9.88 0.67 2.51
C TYR A 514 -11.21 1.43 2.59
N GLN A 515 -12.33 0.79 2.22
CA GLN A 515 -13.67 1.33 2.38
C GLN A 515 -14.10 1.15 3.84
N HIS A 516 -14.33 2.28 4.52
CA HIS A 516 -14.89 2.28 5.87
C HIS A 516 -16.39 2.60 5.88
N ALA A 517 -16.98 2.95 4.74
CA ALA A 517 -18.43 2.94 4.59
C ALA A 517 -18.90 1.49 4.39
N SER A 518 -19.85 1.06 5.20
CA SER A 518 -20.44 -0.26 5.07
C SER A 518 -21.58 -0.22 4.03
N ARG A 519 -21.85 -1.33 3.33
CA ARG A 519 -23.01 -1.45 2.41
C ARG A 519 -24.32 -1.19 3.17
N GLU A 520 -24.29 -1.50 4.45
CA GLU A 520 -25.31 -1.34 5.46
C GLU A 520 -25.58 0.16 5.75
N LYS A 521 -24.54 1.01 5.78
CA LYS A 521 -24.68 2.46 5.92
C LYS A 521 -25.38 3.07 4.70
N ARG A 522 -25.02 2.65 3.49
CA ARG A 522 -25.72 3.07 2.25
C ARG A 522 -27.20 2.64 2.27
N ALA A 523 -27.48 1.43 2.74
CA ALA A 523 -28.86 0.97 2.92
C ALA A 523 -29.63 1.84 3.92
N LEU A 524 -29.02 2.21 5.05
CA LEU A 524 -29.62 3.10 6.05
C LEU A 524 -29.86 4.52 5.50
N MET A 525 -28.87 5.12 4.84
CA MET A 525 -29.00 6.42 4.20
C MET A 525 -30.17 6.43 3.21
N LEU A 526 -30.23 5.42 2.33
CA LEU A 526 -31.32 5.30 1.35
C LEU A 526 -32.70 5.16 2.01
N ARG A 527 -32.80 4.43 3.13
CA ARG A 527 -34.06 4.33 3.90
C ARG A 527 -34.50 5.70 4.41
N GLU A 528 -33.58 6.47 4.99
CA GLU A 528 -33.87 7.80 5.52
C GLU A 528 -34.21 8.80 4.41
N GLU A 529 -33.54 8.72 3.26
CA GLU A 529 -33.85 9.54 2.09
C GLU A 529 -35.23 9.23 1.50
N ILE A 530 -35.63 7.94 1.48
CA ILE A 530 -36.98 7.54 1.06
C ILE A 530 -38.03 8.15 2.02
N LYS A 531 -37.80 8.09 3.34
CA LYS A 531 -38.71 8.71 4.33
C LYS A 531 -38.83 10.21 4.15
N LYS A 532 -37.74 10.88 3.78
CA LYS A 532 -37.70 12.33 3.49
C LYS A 532 -38.30 12.70 2.14
N GLY A 533 -38.72 11.73 1.32
CA GLY A 533 -39.30 11.96 -0.01
C GLY A 533 -38.30 12.40 -1.08
N LEU A 534 -37.00 12.25 -0.80
CA LEU A 534 -35.87 12.64 -1.67
C LEU A 534 -35.55 11.57 -2.72
N VAL A 535 -36.27 10.45 -2.71
CA VAL A 535 -36.06 9.30 -3.59
C VAL A 535 -37.31 9.05 -4.42
N GLY A 536 -37.14 8.82 -5.72
CA GLY A 536 -38.17 8.37 -6.66
C GLY A 536 -38.11 6.87 -6.91
N GLY A 537 -39.21 6.31 -7.44
CA GLY A 537 -39.34 4.89 -7.77
C GLY A 537 -40.54 4.22 -7.12
N GLN A 538 -40.86 3.00 -7.56
CA GLN A 538 -42.08 2.30 -7.12
C GLN A 538 -42.10 2.05 -5.60
N LEU A 539 -40.95 1.71 -5.01
CA LEU A 539 -40.86 1.52 -3.55
C LEU A 539 -41.14 2.82 -2.79
N ALA A 540 -40.59 3.96 -3.26
CA ALA A 540 -40.80 5.25 -2.61
C ALA A 540 -42.28 5.66 -2.64
N GLU A 541 -42.96 5.44 -3.77
CA GLU A 541 -44.41 5.69 -3.87
C GLU A 541 -45.23 4.76 -2.97
N GLN A 542 -44.86 3.49 -2.84
CA GLN A 542 -45.53 2.57 -1.92
C GLN A 542 -45.38 3.00 -0.46
N ILE A 543 -44.18 3.42 -0.06
CA ILE A 543 -43.89 3.83 1.32
C ILE A 543 -44.69 5.06 1.74
N LYS A 544 -44.94 6.02 0.83
CA LYS A 544 -45.76 7.21 1.13
C LYS A 544 -47.19 6.88 1.59
N VAL A 545 -47.75 5.76 1.16
CA VAL A 545 -49.14 5.36 1.46
C VAL A 545 -49.22 4.40 2.66
N VAL A 546 -48.08 3.90 3.14
CA VAL A 546 -48.01 2.99 4.29
C VAL A 546 -48.04 3.79 5.61
N PRO A 547 -48.73 3.29 6.66
CA PRO A 547 -48.70 3.91 7.99
C PRO A 547 -47.27 4.06 8.54
N VAL A 548 -46.97 5.23 9.11
CA VAL A 548 -45.62 5.62 9.58
C VAL A 548 -44.99 4.56 10.50
N GLU A 549 -45.81 3.95 11.36
CA GLU A 549 -45.41 2.90 12.32
C GLU A 549 -44.80 1.66 11.67
N VAL A 550 -45.14 1.38 10.40
CA VAL A 550 -44.75 0.15 9.69
C VAL A 550 -43.72 0.44 8.59
N GLN A 551 -43.53 1.71 8.20
CA GLN A 551 -42.60 2.10 7.15
C GLN A 551 -41.18 1.60 7.42
N ASP A 552 -40.71 1.72 8.66
CA ASP A 552 -39.37 1.27 9.08
C ASP A 552 -39.20 -0.23 8.90
N ALA A 553 -40.21 -1.02 9.27
CA ALA A 553 -40.16 -2.48 9.12
C ALA A 553 -40.11 -2.89 7.64
N ILE A 554 -40.90 -2.23 6.78
CA ILE A 554 -40.93 -2.52 5.34
C ILE A 554 -39.61 -2.13 4.67
N LEU A 555 -39.12 -0.92 4.95
CA LEU A 555 -37.84 -0.41 4.45
C LEU A 555 -36.67 -1.29 4.90
N LYS A 556 -36.69 -1.75 6.16
CA LYS A 556 -35.69 -2.68 6.70
C LYS A 556 -35.73 -4.04 6.00
N ALA A 557 -36.93 -4.57 5.72
CA ALA A 557 -37.08 -5.84 5.04
C ALA A 557 -36.69 -5.77 3.55
N ARG A 558 -37.05 -4.69 2.86
CA ARG A 558 -36.85 -4.51 1.41
C ARG A 558 -35.43 -4.08 1.05
N ILE A 559 -34.82 -3.17 1.82
CA ILE A 559 -33.54 -2.56 1.47
C ILE A 559 -32.43 -3.21 2.31
N GLN A 560 -31.98 -4.39 1.90
CA GLN A 560 -30.85 -5.10 2.54
C GLN A 560 -29.54 -4.88 1.79
N ALA A 561 -29.61 -4.54 0.51
CA ALA A 561 -28.48 -4.27 -0.35
C ALA A 561 -28.78 -3.06 -1.23
N VAL A 562 -27.73 -2.29 -1.55
CA VAL A 562 -27.80 -1.11 -2.40
C VAL A 562 -26.70 -1.23 -3.45
N HIS A 563 -27.08 -1.25 -4.73
CA HIS A 563 -26.17 -1.34 -5.86
C HIS A 563 -26.39 -0.14 -6.78
N ASP A 564 -25.34 0.61 -7.08
CA ASP A 564 -25.40 1.63 -8.12
C ASP A 564 -25.44 0.96 -9.50
N VAL A 565 -26.36 1.41 -10.36
CA VAL A 565 -26.52 0.91 -11.73
C VAL A 565 -26.36 2.02 -12.78
N GLY A 566 -25.71 3.13 -12.42
CA GLY A 566 -25.39 4.24 -13.32
C GLY A 566 -26.45 5.34 -13.28
N THR A 567 -27.64 5.09 -13.83
CA THR A 567 -28.73 6.08 -13.85
C THR A 567 -29.49 6.19 -12.54
N GLY A 568 -29.27 5.27 -11.60
CA GLY A 568 -29.97 5.16 -10.32
C GLY A 568 -29.48 3.97 -9.51
N ILE A 569 -30.34 3.48 -8.61
CA ILE A 569 -29.98 2.55 -7.54
C ILE A 569 -30.87 1.31 -7.59
N CYS A 570 -30.25 0.13 -7.53
CA CYS A 570 -30.92 -1.16 -7.43
C CYS A 570 -30.87 -1.69 -5.99
N ILE A 571 -32.03 -1.97 -5.42
CA ILE A 571 -32.19 -2.52 -4.06
C ILE A 571 -32.45 -4.04 -4.05
N HIS A 572 -32.35 -4.70 -5.21
CA HIS A 572 -32.61 -6.12 -5.34
C HIS A 572 -31.64 -6.96 -4.49
N ASN A 573 -32.19 -7.95 -3.77
CA ASN A 573 -31.39 -8.85 -2.95
C ASN A 573 -30.89 -10.06 -3.76
N PHE A 574 -29.72 -9.90 -4.38
CA PHE A 574 -29.06 -10.94 -5.16
C PHE A 574 -28.65 -12.19 -4.37
N SER A 575 -28.60 -12.14 -3.02
CA SER A 575 -28.32 -13.35 -2.23
C SER A 575 -29.51 -14.28 -2.09
N GLN A 576 -30.73 -13.77 -2.32
CA GLN A 576 -31.95 -14.56 -2.26
C GLN A 576 -32.30 -15.12 -3.63
N THR A 577 -32.23 -14.28 -4.67
CA THR A 577 -32.62 -14.64 -6.03
C THR A 577 -31.77 -13.91 -7.07
N PRO A 578 -31.45 -14.51 -8.23
CA PRO A 578 -30.87 -13.78 -9.35
C PRO A 578 -31.89 -12.80 -9.96
N CYS A 579 -31.39 -11.71 -10.55
CA CYS A 579 -32.26 -10.70 -11.16
C CYS A 579 -32.76 -11.14 -12.55
N GLU A 580 -34.07 -11.17 -12.72
CA GLU A 580 -34.75 -11.53 -13.98
C GLU A 580 -34.58 -10.46 -15.10
N ARG A 581 -34.12 -9.26 -14.75
CA ARG A 581 -34.09 -8.09 -15.65
C ARG A 581 -32.72 -7.81 -16.28
N HIS A 582 -31.65 -8.50 -15.90
CA HIS A 582 -30.31 -8.39 -16.53
C HIS A 582 -29.87 -6.95 -16.88
N LEU A 583 -29.80 -6.05 -15.89
CA LEU A 583 -29.44 -4.62 -16.03
C LEU A 583 -30.45 -3.73 -16.79
N GLN A 584 -31.65 -4.23 -17.10
CA GLN A 584 -32.75 -3.41 -17.63
C GLN A 584 -33.54 -2.72 -16.50
N CYS A 585 -32.83 -2.13 -15.52
CA CYS A 585 -33.43 -1.56 -14.31
C CYS A 585 -34.37 -0.40 -14.60
N SER A 586 -34.04 0.44 -15.60
CA SER A 586 -34.89 1.55 -16.04
C SER A 586 -36.18 1.11 -16.74
N ALA A 587 -36.35 -0.17 -17.10
CA ALA A 587 -37.56 -0.68 -17.74
C ALA A 587 -38.64 -1.06 -16.71
N ASP A 588 -39.08 -0.09 -15.91
CA ASP A 588 -40.14 -0.23 -14.90
C ASP A 588 -39.89 -1.36 -13.90
N CYS A 589 -38.67 -1.39 -13.32
CA CYS A 589 -38.29 -2.35 -12.30
C CYS A 589 -38.79 -1.94 -10.90
N LYS A 590 -39.42 -2.86 -10.17
CA LYS A 590 -39.89 -2.67 -8.79
C LYS A 590 -38.77 -2.39 -7.77
N ASP A 591 -37.57 -2.90 -8.05
CA ASP A 591 -36.40 -2.80 -7.16
C ASP A 591 -35.45 -1.66 -7.61
N TYR A 592 -35.88 -0.80 -8.53
CA TYR A 592 -35.10 0.34 -9.01
C TYR A 592 -35.65 1.65 -8.40
N VAL A 593 -34.76 2.42 -7.81
CA VAL A 593 -35.02 3.72 -7.17
C VAL A 593 -33.97 4.73 -7.60
N TRP A 594 -34.24 6.03 -7.45
CA TRP A 594 -33.28 7.09 -7.80
C TRP A 594 -33.38 8.26 -6.85
N ALA A 595 -32.25 8.95 -6.62
CA ALA A 595 -32.26 10.21 -5.90
C ALA A 595 -32.84 11.32 -6.79
N LYS A 596 -33.66 12.19 -6.19
CA LYS A 596 -34.16 13.41 -6.82
C LYS A 596 -33.09 14.50 -6.75
N ASP A 597 -33.04 15.37 -7.74
CA ASP A 597 -32.04 16.44 -7.88
C ASP A 597 -30.57 15.96 -7.86
N ASP A 598 -30.33 14.75 -8.38
CA ASP A 598 -28.99 14.20 -8.55
C ASP A 598 -28.37 14.67 -9.87
N LYS A 599 -27.66 15.80 -9.80
CA LYS A 599 -26.93 16.37 -10.95
C LYS A 599 -25.79 15.48 -11.45
N GLY A 600 -25.19 14.66 -10.58
CA GLY A 600 -24.05 13.81 -10.95
C GLY A 600 -24.40 12.71 -11.94
N ARG A 601 -25.67 12.28 -11.97
CA ARG A 601 -26.17 11.25 -12.90
C ARG A 601 -26.89 11.80 -14.12
N LEU A 602 -27.03 13.13 -14.23
CA LEU A 602 -27.89 13.77 -15.22
C LEU A 602 -27.45 13.48 -16.67
N ASP A 603 -26.15 13.55 -16.95
CA ASP A 603 -25.65 13.34 -18.31
C ASP A 603 -25.81 11.89 -18.77
N GLU A 604 -25.57 10.92 -17.88
CA GLU A 604 -25.81 9.51 -18.18
C GLU A 604 -27.32 9.23 -18.37
N GLN A 605 -28.20 9.88 -17.60
CA GLN A 605 -29.65 9.79 -17.79
C GLN A 605 -30.10 10.34 -19.15
N LYS A 606 -29.59 11.52 -19.55
CA LYS A 606 -29.83 12.11 -20.88
C LYS A 606 -29.35 11.19 -21.99
N ARG A 607 -28.14 10.65 -21.85
CA ARG A 607 -27.55 9.69 -22.82
C ARG A 607 -28.42 8.45 -22.99
N GLN A 608 -28.81 7.80 -21.89
CA GLN A 608 -29.66 6.62 -21.92
C GLN A 608 -31.05 6.92 -22.48
N TYR A 609 -31.62 8.09 -22.17
CA TYR A 609 -32.89 8.53 -22.73
C TYR A 609 -32.80 8.67 -24.25
N ALA A 610 -31.79 9.38 -24.75
CA ALA A 610 -31.61 9.63 -26.17
C ALA A 610 -31.39 8.34 -26.97
N LEU A 611 -30.52 7.45 -26.48
CA LEU A 611 -30.30 6.13 -27.08
C LEU A 611 -31.58 5.27 -27.10
N THR A 612 -32.37 5.33 -26.03
CA THR A 612 -33.64 4.59 -25.95
C THR A 612 -34.69 5.18 -26.89
N ALA A 613 -34.74 6.51 -27.04
CA ALA A 613 -35.65 7.19 -27.97
C ALA A 613 -35.33 6.81 -29.42
N LEU A 614 -34.04 6.78 -29.79
CA LEU A 614 -33.60 6.30 -31.09
C LEU A 614 -33.96 4.83 -31.32
N ALA A 615 -33.73 3.97 -30.33
CA ALA A 615 -34.10 2.56 -30.40
C ALA A 615 -35.62 2.36 -30.59
N ARG A 616 -36.45 3.17 -29.91
CA ARG A 616 -37.91 3.18 -30.10
C ARG A 616 -38.30 3.57 -31.52
N LYS A 617 -37.74 4.66 -32.06
CA LYS A 617 -38.00 5.14 -33.44
C LYS A 617 -37.62 4.08 -34.48
N ASN A 618 -36.52 3.37 -34.26
CA ASN A 618 -36.11 2.26 -35.13
C ASN A 618 -37.07 1.07 -35.04
N ALA A 619 -37.54 0.73 -33.84
CA ALA A 619 -38.54 -0.33 -33.66
C ALA A 619 -39.88 0.01 -34.33
N GLU A 620 -40.28 1.28 -34.30
CA GLU A 620 -41.49 1.79 -34.96
C GLU A 620 -41.41 1.65 -36.49
N LYS A 621 -40.31 2.09 -37.10
CA LYS A 621 -40.07 1.90 -38.55
C LYS A 621 -40.09 0.43 -38.97
N GLN A 622 -39.63 -0.47 -38.11
CA GLN A 622 -39.58 -1.90 -38.39
C GLN A 622 -40.94 -2.59 -38.21
N LEU A 623 -41.93 -1.92 -37.62
CA LEU A 623 -43.26 -2.45 -37.38
C LEU A 623 -44.08 -2.57 -38.69
N ASP A 624 -43.77 -1.71 -39.66
CA ASP A 624 -44.32 -1.73 -41.03
C ASP A 624 -43.70 -2.84 -41.92
N SER A 625 -42.82 -3.68 -41.37
CA SER A 625 -42.17 -4.78 -42.10
C SER A 625 -42.83 -6.15 -41.86
N THR A 626 -42.40 -7.16 -42.61
CA THR A 626 -42.91 -8.56 -42.60
C THR A 626 -42.86 -9.32 -41.25
N LYS A 627 -42.39 -8.72 -40.15
CA LYS A 627 -42.30 -9.34 -38.79
C LYS A 627 -42.85 -8.44 -37.65
N PRO A 628 -44.15 -8.11 -37.64
CA PRO A 628 -44.72 -7.11 -36.71
C PRO A 628 -44.69 -7.51 -35.22
N LYS A 629 -44.80 -8.81 -34.89
CA LYS A 629 -44.87 -9.27 -33.48
C LYS A 629 -43.63 -8.96 -32.66
N LYS A 630 -42.42 -9.01 -33.25
CA LYS A 630 -41.18 -8.70 -32.51
C LYS A 630 -41.06 -7.20 -32.23
N SER A 631 -41.51 -6.35 -33.15
CA SER A 631 -41.42 -4.89 -33.01
C SER A 631 -42.31 -4.35 -31.87
N ALA A 632 -43.47 -4.97 -31.64
CA ALA A 632 -44.38 -4.56 -30.57
C ALA A 632 -43.80 -4.74 -29.16
N ASP A 633 -43.12 -5.86 -28.87
CA ASP A 633 -42.48 -6.11 -27.58
C ASP A 633 -41.34 -5.12 -27.31
N TRP A 634 -40.57 -4.78 -28.36
CA TRP A 634 -39.49 -3.79 -28.28
C TRP A 634 -40.02 -2.37 -28.03
N LEU A 635 -41.14 -1.98 -28.65
CA LEU A 635 -41.79 -0.70 -28.36
C LEU A 635 -42.24 -0.64 -26.91
N ALA A 636 -42.98 -1.65 -26.44
CA ALA A 636 -43.46 -1.70 -25.07
C ALA A 636 -42.31 -1.66 -24.03
N HIS A 637 -41.17 -2.28 -24.34
CA HIS A 637 -39.98 -2.22 -23.49
C HIS A 637 -39.33 -0.84 -23.46
N ASN A 638 -39.15 -0.22 -24.63
CA ASN A 638 -38.56 1.12 -24.73
C ASN A 638 -39.48 2.20 -24.14
N ASP A 639 -40.80 2.08 -24.30
CA ASP A 639 -41.77 2.99 -23.69
C ASP A 639 -41.69 2.97 -22.15
N LYS A 640 -41.53 1.78 -21.55
CA LYS A 640 -41.29 1.65 -20.11
C LYS A 640 -40.02 2.37 -19.67
N LYS A 641 -38.92 2.20 -20.41
CA LYS A 641 -37.66 2.88 -20.12
C LYS A 641 -37.75 4.39 -20.23
N LEU A 642 -38.32 4.89 -21.32
CA LEU A 642 -38.50 6.33 -21.56
C LEU A 642 -39.38 6.95 -20.48
N LYS A 643 -40.43 6.27 -20.05
CA LYS A 643 -41.28 6.72 -18.95
C LYS A 643 -40.49 6.88 -17.65
N THR A 644 -39.69 5.88 -17.27
CA THR A 644 -38.87 5.97 -16.05
C THR A 644 -37.81 7.06 -16.17
N LEU A 645 -37.05 7.10 -17.27
CA LEU A 645 -36.00 8.10 -17.49
C LEU A 645 -36.57 9.54 -17.57
N ALA A 646 -37.75 9.73 -18.18
CA ALA A 646 -38.44 11.03 -18.18
C ALA A 646 -38.76 11.50 -16.75
N ALA A 647 -39.21 10.59 -15.88
CA ALA A 647 -39.46 10.92 -14.47
C ALA A 647 -38.16 11.32 -13.75
N GLN A 648 -37.05 10.64 -14.03
CA GLN A 648 -35.74 11.00 -13.47
C GLN A 648 -35.27 12.39 -13.94
N LEU A 649 -35.43 12.69 -15.24
CA LEU A 649 -35.10 14.00 -15.81
C LEU A 649 -35.96 15.11 -15.20
N ALA A 650 -37.27 14.87 -15.04
CA ALA A 650 -38.19 15.82 -14.40
C ALA A 650 -37.84 16.06 -12.93
N ASP A 651 -37.55 15.00 -12.16
CA ASP A 651 -37.06 15.11 -10.77
C ASP A 651 -35.72 15.86 -10.66
N ASN A 652 -34.98 15.98 -11.77
CA ASN A 652 -33.74 16.75 -11.89
C ASN A 652 -33.92 18.15 -12.51
N GLY A 653 -35.17 18.59 -12.72
CA GLY A 653 -35.50 19.92 -13.27
C GLY A 653 -35.37 20.03 -14.79
N VAL A 654 -35.31 18.92 -15.51
CA VAL A 654 -35.29 18.88 -16.99
C VAL A 654 -36.67 18.50 -17.49
N GLU A 655 -37.50 19.50 -17.79
CA GLU A 655 -38.88 19.29 -18.26
C GLU A 655 -38.97 19.04 -19.77
N HIS A 656 -38.07 19.63 -20.57
CA HIS A 656 -38.05 19.51 -22.02
C HIS A 656 -36.64 19.08 -22.47
N PHE A 657 -36.50 17.81 -22.84
CA PHE A 657 -35.25 17.25 -23.35
C PHE A 657 -35.45 16.80 -24.80
N ASP A 658 -34.67 17.36 -25.73
CA ASP A 658 -34.65 16.94 -27.12
C ASP A 658 -33.54 15.88 -27.33
N PRO A 659 -33.90 14.60 -27.52
CA PRO A 659 -32.93 13.54 -27.70
C PRO A 659 -32.21 13.61 -29.06
N GLU A 660 -32.80 14.20 -30.10
CA GLU A 660 -32.18 14.30 -31.42
C GLU A 660 -31.11 15.40 -31.43
N GLN A 661 -31.41 16.54 -30.80
CA GLN A 661 -30.41 17.59 -30.59
C GLN A 661 -29.21 17.08 -29.79
N TYR A 662 -29.46 16.39 -28.67
CA TYR A 662 -28.40 15.84 -27.83
C TYR A 662 -27.48 14.85 -28.58
N LEU A 663 -28.05 13.96 -29.40
CA LEU A 663 -27.24 13.01 -30.18
C LEU A 663 -26.41 13.73 -31.25
N ASN A 664 -26.94 14.76 -31.90
CA ASN A 664 -26.20 15.55 -32.88
C ASN A 664 -25.03 16.31 -32.23
N GLU A 665 -25.24 16.91 -31.06
CA GLU A 665 -24.21 17.59 -30.28
C GLU A 665 -23.09 16.64 -29.85
N VAL A 666 -23.41 15.39 -29.49
CA VAL A 666 -22.42 14.37 -29.09
C VAL A 666 -21.70 13.75 -30.28
N GLU A 667 -22.29 13.71 -31.48
CA GLU A 667 -21.62 13.22 -32.70
C GLU A 667 -20.69 14.26 -33.33
N HIS A 668 -20.90 15.56 -33.07
CA HIS A 668 -20.21 16.67 -33.74
C HIS A 668 -19.38 17.55 -32.79
N GLY A 669 -19.43 17.31 -31.49
CA GLY A 669 -18.56 17.89 -30.46
C GLY A 669 -17.57 16.86 -29.97
#